data_AF-A0A349X0W1-F1
#
_entry.id   AF-A0A349X0W1-F1
#
_cell.length_a   1.000
_cell.length_b   1.000
_cell.length_c   1.000
_cell.angle_alpha   90.00
_cell.angle_beta   90.00
_cell.angle_gamma   90.00
#
_symmetry.space_group_name_H-M   'P 1'
#
loop_
_entity.id
_entity.type
_entity.pdbx_description
1 polymer ?
#
loop_
_entity_poly.entity_id
_entity_poly.type
_entity_poly.pdbx_seq_one_letter_code
_entity_poly.pdbx_strand_id
1 'polypeptide(L)'
;MQAVIAHNRSIAARAAQLNIRVGETRFPVMDRTALATWLANRLQGARRISEVSDMNALRLPELDAGLVTRTLFECPDTLNVLGTVVPVEYRAPYCGTPQVPRASLPEELVANNGWLNLPDVGIALPGGRVVEVSFRIGGSYNGTTFADTNIPVLKGKVKGHLNQKQWDGITGLPGIPLPDFSDDNAKIPEIVTHQYGTCAVEGVPLMSYGTLSVNSSRYYDTDPWFKVLYYQNLEEAQKARQAAVEKLSQVREETKLQAQRDGFLVEVETLKAQASKLYSLAYNQYYSEFDSGLRNEVSNLCNYYFYSSTSTAQIKQWIIQATPILDQAQAEVDRINTQRAEAERVRLEEEARRGQSGERLFEILNEHFHTCPFCNQPFGWQESDARYAAVNGGNLLPRCQCYNGLESVPVGRAIVDAICSGIQGQTVQVDRRYSATVLHRINIGEYPVVEVATYQYGGQWNLTPVVHADALVKEGEVTVVQVWHQPTELEVKLADARRMRDTYAQQVEDAEQEMGSSWSQVRKLSFRLGKNPRSGADQWETGNKDRKFVLSDRSAIQNIKAGVTYYCRDGKTIDLGRSQIVFVDAYLQIGRDIDAEIADIERQIEKVKNPQAVVVHPVVETLAKLEPIKVVQSKPAAPKLELGGLMAKFGH
;
A
#
# COMPACT_ATOMS: atom_id res chain seq x y z
N MET A 1 67.61 104.00 -2.32
CA MET A 1 66.42 103.22 -1.90
C MET A 1 66.53 101.73 -2.22
N GLN A 2 66.66 101.33 -3.50
CA GLN A 2 66.72 99.90 -3.88
C GLN A 2 67.82 99.12 -3.15
N ALA A 3 69.03 99.69 -3.00
CA ALA A 3 70.12 99.08 -2.25
C ALA A 3 69.79 98.82 -0.77
N VAL A 4 69.02 99.72 -0.12
CA VAL A 4 68.59 99.57 1.29
C VAL A 4 67.54 98.48 1.42
N ILE A 5 66.57 98.43 0.50
CA ILE A 5 65.55 97.37 0.47
C ILE A 5 66.22 96.00 0.26
N ALA A 6 67.16 95.90 -0.68
CA ALA A 6 67.90 94.67 -0.95
C ALA A 6 68.73 94.23 0.28
N HIS A 7 69.44 95.17 0.91
CA HIS A 7 70.18 94.91 2.14
C HIS A 7 69.27 94.41 3.28
N ASN A 8 68.18 95.12 3.57
CA ASN A 8 67.24 94.73 4.63
C ASN A 8 66.59 93.36 4.38
N ARG A 9 66.24 93.05 3.12
CA ARG A 9 65.76 91.72 2.73
C ARG A 9 66.83 90.65 2.95
N SER A 10 68.08 90.93 2.62
CA SER A 10 69.21 90.02 2.86
C SER A 10 69.43 89.75 4.35
N ILE A 11 69.39 90.79 5.19
CA ILE A 11 69.51 90.65 6.65
C ILE A 11 68.35 89.84 7.23
N ALA A 12 67.11 90.15 6.86
CA ALA A 12 65.93 89.42 7.32
C ALA A 12 65.92 87.96 6.86
N ALA A 13 66.29 87.70 5.60
CA ALA A 13 66.40 86.33 5.07
C ALA A 13 67.51 85.54 5.77
N ARG A 14 68.67 86.16 6.03
CA ARG A 14 69.78 85.53 6.77
C ARG A 14 69.39 85.23 8.22
N ALA A 15 68.72 86.16 8.91
CA ALA A 15 68.20 85.95 10.25
C ALA A 15 67.19 84.79 10.30
N ALA A 16 66.25 84.76 9.35
CA ALA A 16 65.28 83.67 9.23
C ALA A 16 65.97 82.32 8.97
N GLN A 17 66.93 82.24 8.05
CA GLN A 17 67.71 81.03 7.80
C GLN A 17 68.46 80.54 9.04
N LEU A 18 69.11 81.44 9.78
CA LEU A 18 69.83 81.10 11.01
C LEU A 18 68.87 80.64 12.12
N ASN A 19 67.69 81.24 12.23
CA ASN A 19 66.63 80.80 13.15
C ASN A 19 66.09 79.42 12.80
N ILE A 20 65.85 79.13 11.51
CA ILE A 20 65.45 77.79 11.04
C ILE A 20 66.52 76.76 11.41
N ARG A 21 67.78 77.13 11.19
CA ARG A 21 68.95 76.31 11.47
C ARG A 21 69.08 75.95 12.94
N VAL A 22 68.85 76.91 13.84
CA VAL A 22 68.87 76.68 15.29
C VAL A 22 67.53 76.18 15.86
N GLY A 23 66.44 76.27 15.11
CA GLY A 23 65.11 75.81 15.54
C GLY A 23 64.41 76.70 16.56
N GLU A 24 64.95 77.90 16.83
CA GLU A 24 64.42 78.89 17.77
C GLU A 24 64.66 80.32 17.24
N THR A 25 63.95 81.30 17.81
CA THR A 25 64.15 82.71 17.45
C THR A 25 65.35 83.28 18.19
N ARG A 26 66.54 83.18 17.57
CA ARG A 26 67.80 83.73 18.11
C ARG A 26 68.18 85.08 17.51
N PHE A 27 67.84 85.28 16.23
CA PHE A 27 68.00 86.53 15.51
C PHE A 27 66.62 87.18 15.34
N PRO A 28 66.46 88.47 15.68
CA PRO A 28 65.17 89.13 15.55
C PRO A 28 64.80 89.24 14.06
N VAL A 29 63.65 88.67 13.69
CA VAL A 29 63.00 88.90 12.40
C VAL A 29 61.84 89.84 12.67
N MET A 30 61.98 91.11 12.28
CA MET A 30 60.94 92.10 12.52
C MET A 30 59.68 91.73 11.73
N ASP A 31 58.57 91.56 12.44
CA ASP A 31 57.26 91.48 11.80
C ASP A 31 56.89 92.85 11.18
N ARG A 32 55.76 92.89 10.47
CA ARG A 32 55.32 94.09 9.77
C ARG A 32 55.12 95.28 10.70
N THR A 33 54.68 95.04 11.94
CA THR A 33 54.40 96.08 12.94
C THR A 33 55.69 96.61 13.54
N ALA A 34 56.60 95.73 13.96
CA ALA A 34 57.92 96.06 14.47
C ALA A 34 58.74 96.83 13.42
N LEU A 35 58.70 96.40 12.16
CA LEU A 35 59.36 97.07 11.05
C LEU A 35 58.77 98.47 10.80
N ALA A 36 57.44 98.61 10.83
CA ALA A 36 56.77 99.90 10.67
C ALA A 36 57.16 100.88 11.78
N THR A 37 57.16 100.43 13.03
CA THR A 37 57.59 101.22 14.20
C THR A 37 59.06 101.62 14.10
N TRP A 38 59.93 100.67 13.73
CA TRP A 38 61.36 100.92 13.55
C TRP A 38 61.62 101.96 12.46
N LEU A 39 60.93 101.86 11.32
CA LEU A 39 61.02 102.82 10.21
C LEU A 39 60.46 104.19 10.59
N ALA A 40 59.31 104.26 11.27
CA ALA A 40 58.70 105.52 11.71
C ALA A 40 59.64 106.34 12.60
N ASN A 41 60.32 105.68 13.54
CA ASN A 41 61.31 106.31 14.41
C ASN A 41 62.53 106.86 13.64
N ARG A 42 62.95 106.17 12.57
CA ARG A 42 64.12 106.58 11.76
C ARG A 42 63.80 107.62 10.70
N LEU A 43 62.57 107.67 10.22
CA LEU A 43 62.13 108.64 9.22
C LEU A 43 61.89 110.05 9.80
N GLN A 44 61.82 110.22 11.13
CA GLN A 44 61.68 111.52 11.82
C GLN A 44 60.59 112.45 11.23
N GLY A 45 59.49 111.89 10.72
CA GLY A 45 58.38 112.65 10.13
C GLY A 45 58.55 113.03 8.65
N ALA A 46 59.57 112.53 7.95
CA ALA A 46 59.72 112.69 6.50
C ALA A 46 58.48 112.20 5.74
N ARG A 47 57.94 113.04 4.86
CA ARG A 47 56.72 112.77 4.08
C ARG A 47 57.01 112.27 2.65
N ARG A 48 58.24 112.47 2.17
CA ARG A 48 58.73 111.99 0.86
C ARG A 48 60.19 111.56 0.95
N ILE A 49 60.61 110.68 0.04
CA ILE A 49 61.98 110.10 0.03
C ILE A 49 63.07 111.18 0.02
N SER A 50 62.83 112.31 -0.66
CA SER A 50 63.78 113.43 -0.71
C SER A 50 63.98 114.15 0.62
N GLU A 51 63.12 113.93 1.62
CA GLU A 51 63.23 114.51 2.96
C GLU A 51 64.01 113.61 3.94
N VAL A 52 64.41 112.41 3.51
CA VAL A 52 65.24 111.50 4.31
C VAL A 52 66.69 111.98 4.22
N SER A 53 67.19 112.58 5.29
CA SER A 53 68.54 113.16 5.38
C SER A 53 69.66 112.12 5.23
N ASP A 54 69.44 110.89 5.72
CA ASP A 54 70.36 109.77 5.59
C ASP A 54 69.61 108.49 5.22
N MET A 55 69.77 108.07 3.96
CA MET A 55 69.16 106.84 3.44
C MET A 55 69.76 105.58 4.09
N ASN A 56 71.00 105.62 4.60
CA ASN A 56 71.64 104.48 5.25
C ASN A 56 71.11 104.25 6.67
N ALA A 57 70.55 105.27 7.32
CA ALA A 57 69.87 105.13 8.63
C ALA A 57 68.62 104.22 8.56
N LEU A 58 68.12 103.91 7.36
CA LEU A 58 67.02 102.98 7.11
C LEU A 58 67.49 101.52 6.93
N ARG A 59 68.80 101.24 7.00
CA ARG A 59 69.31 99.87 6.99
C ARG A 59 69.07 99.19 8.34
N LEU A 60 68.56 97.95 8.31
CA LEU A 60 68.46 97.14 9.50
C LEU A 60 69.85 96.93 10.12
N PRO A 61 69.96 96.81 11.46
CA PRO A 61 71.23 96.49 12.09
C PRO A 61 71.81 95.18 11.53
N GLU A 62 73.14 95.15 11.38
CA GLU A 62 73.86 93.91 11.08
C GLU A 62 73.57 92.86 12.16
N LEU A 63 73.59 91.59 11.76
CA LEU A 63 73.46 90.49 12.72
C LEU A 63 74.73 90.42 13.57
N ASP A 64 74.57 90.09 14.86
CA ASP A 64 75.71 89.91 15.76
C ASP A 64 76.65 88.83 15.22
N ALA A 65 77.86 89.23 14.80
CA ALA A 65 78.82 88.35 14.14
C ALA A 65 79.26 87.20 15.05
N GLY A 66 79.31 87.41 16.36
CA GLY A 66 79.61 86.38 17.36
C GLY A 66 78.50 85.32 17.42
N LEU A 67 77.24 85.75 17.48
CA LEU A 67 76.08 84.86 17.45
C LEU A 67 75.94 84.12 16.12
N VAL A 68 76.22 84.78 14.99
CA VAL A 68 76.22 84.13 13.67
C VAL A 68 77.28 83.02 13.65
N THR A 69 78.52 83.34 14.02
CA THR A 69 79.62 82.36 14.04
C THR A 69 79.30 81.19 14.96
N ARG A 70 78.77 81.47 16.16
CA ARG A 70 78.32 80.45 17.11
C ARG A 70 77.20 79.58 16.55
N THR A 71 76.22 80.17 15.87
CA THR A 71 75.10 79.42 15.29
C THR A 71 75.55 78.49 14.16
N LEU A 72 76.48 78.95 13.31
CA LEU A 72 77.06 78.12 12.24
C LEU A 72 77.92 76.97 12.80
N PHE A 73 78.59 77.19 13.92
CA PHE A 73 79.35 76.16 14.63
C PHE A 73 78.43 75.14 15.33
N GLU A 74 77.42 75.61 16.06
CA GLU A 74 76.46 74.76 16.79
C GLU A 74 75.59 73.93 15.85
N CYS A 75 75.30 74.45 14.66
CA CYS A 75 74.49 73.79 13.67
C CYS A 75 75.27 73.82 12.34
N PRO A 76 76.19 72.90 12.03
CA PRO A 76 76.96 72.93 10.79
C PRO A 76 76.13 72.47 9.57
N ASP A 77 76.51 72.87 8.35
CA ASP A 77 75.82 72.44 7.11
C ASP A 77 76.09 70.97 6.76
N THR A 78 77.08 70.37 7.44
CA THR A 78 77.45 68.96 7.29
C THR A 78 77.75 68.35 8.64
N LEU A 79 77.41 67.07 8.81
CA LEU A 79 77.76 66.26 9.97
C LEU A 79 78.65 65.09 9.54
N ASN A 80 79.60 64.72 10.39
CA ASN A 80 80.31 63.46 10.23
C ASN A 80 79.48 62.34 10.85
N VAL A 81 78.94 61.45 10.02
CA VAL A 81 78.18 60.28 10.43
C VAL A 81 78.97 59.05 10.00
N LEU A 82 79.48 58.29 10.97
CA LEU A 82 80.26 57.06 10.74
C LEU A 82 81.45 57.25 9.77
N GLY A 83 82.18 58.36 9.92
CA GLY A 83 83.33 58.70 9.08
C GLY A 83 82.94 59.34 7.74
N THR A 84 81.65 59.49 7.44
CA THR A 84 81.15 60.06 6.18
C THR A 84 80.59 61.46 6.42
N VAL A 85 80.97 62.42 5.58
CA VAL A 85 80.43 63.79 5.62
C VAL A 85 79.06 63.80 4.96
N VAL A 86 78.01 64.02 5.74
CA VAL A 86 76.60 64.01 5.32
C VAL A 86 76.04 65.43 5.40
N PRO A 87 75.36 65.94 4.34
CA PRO A 87 74.70 67.24 4.39
C PRO A 87 73.55 67.23 5.39
N VAL A 88 73.41 68.33 6.13
CA VAL A 88 72.30 68.57 7.05
C VAL A 88 71.28 69.47 6.38
N GLU A 89 70.06 68.97 6.21
CA GLU A 89 68.94 69.71 5.67
C GLU A 89 68.18 70.40 6.80
N TYR A 90 68.15 71.73 6.77
CA TYR A 90 67.35 72.55 7.67
C TYR A 90 66.06 72.98 6.98
N ARG A 91 64.93 72.43 7.44
CA ARG A 91 63.63 72.68 6.83
C ARG A 91 62.89 73.81 7.54
N ALA A 92 62.20 74.65 6.75
CA ALA A 92 61.35 75.69 7.29
C ALA A 92 60.25 75.10 8.20
N PRO A 93 59.87 75.79 9.28
CA PRO A 93 58.75 75.39 10.14
C PRO A 93 57.49 75.12 9.33
N TYR A 94 56.80 74.02 9.67
CA TYR A 94 55.49 73.70 9.11
C TYR A 94 54.42 74.12 10.11
N CYS A 95 53.50 75.01 9.73
CA CYS A 95 52.47 75.57 10.62
C CYS A 95 53.02 76.14 11.94
N GLY A 96 54.20 76.75 11.91
CA GLY A 96 54.86 77.32 13.10
C GLY A 96 55.63 76.32 13.95
N THR A 97 55.56 75.01 13.67
CA THR A 97 56.34 73.98 14.38
C THR A 97 57.73 73.85 13.76
N PRO A 98 58.81 74.06 14.54
CA PRO A 98 60.18 73.84 14.06
C PRO A 98 60.38 72.41 13.59
N GLN A 99 60.91 72.24 12.39
CA GLN A 99 61.25 70.93 11.86
C GLN A 99 62.59 70.47 12.43
N VAL A 100 62.70 69.16 12.68
CA VAL A 100 63.98 68.54 13.04
C VAL A 100 64.94 68.58 11.84
N PRO A 101 66.21 68.93 12.06
CA PRO A 101 67.23 68.86 11.01
C PRO A 101 67.35 67.42 10.53
N ARG A 102 67.53 67.23 9.22
CA ARG A 102 67.58 65.91 8.61
C ARG A 102 68.97 65.63 8.03
N ALA A 103 69.49 64.45 8.27
CA ALA A 103 70.68 63.93 7.61
C ALA A 103 70.30 62.71 6.76
N SER A 104 70.51 62.80 5.45
CA SER A 104 70.22 61.71 4.52
C SER A 104 71.47 60.87 4.31
N LEU A 105 71.46 59.60 4.74
CA LEU A 105 72.64 58.74 4.56
C LEU A 105 72.89 58.46 3.07
N PRO A 106 74.14 58.50 2.60
CA PRO A 106 74.49 58.15 1.23
C PRO A 106 74.10 56.72 0.87
N GLU A 107 73.73 56.49 -0.39
CA GLU A 107 73.31 55.17 -0.88
C GLU A 107 74.37 54.10 -0.65
N GLU A 108 75.66 54.42 -0.82
CA GLU A 108 76.78 53.51 -0.56
C GLU A 108 76.87 53.07 0.91
N LEU A 109 76.67 54.00 1.86
CA LEU A 109 76.66 53.68 3.29
C LEU A 109 75.48 52.77 3.63
N VAL A 110 74.34 52.96 2.96
CA VAL A 110 73.12 52.16 3.17
C VAL A 110 73.28 50.77 2.56
N ALA A 111 73.81 50.67 1.34
CA ALA A 111 74.06 49.42 0.63
C ALA A 111 75.04 48.51 1.38
N ASN A 112 76.03 49.10 2.06
CA ASN A 112 77.00 48.38 2.90
C ASN A 112 76.51 48.15 4.35
N ASN A 113 75.20 48.26 4.62
CA ASN A 113 74.60 48.11 5.94
C ASN A 113 75.16 49.05 7.03
N GLY A 114 75.77 50.17 6.65
CA GLY A 114 76.35 51.15 7.58
C GLY A 114 75.33 51.75 8.55
N TRP A 115 74.04 51.76 8.18
CA TRP A 115 72.93 52.17 9.05
C TRP A 115 72.80 51.32 10.34
N LEU A 116 73.33 50.09 10.37
CA LEU A 116 73.39 49.26 11.58
C LEU A 116 74.32 49.83 12.64
N ASN A 117 75.37 50.52 12.21
CA ASN A 117 76.41 51.06 13.08
C ASN A 117 76.05 52.44 13.64
N LEU A 118 74.87 52.98 13.32
CA LEU A 118 74.40 54.23 13.90
C LEU A 118 74.29 54.13 15.43
N PRO A 119 74.67 55.17 16.18
CA PRO A 119 74.60 55.14 17.65
C PRO A 119 73.15 55.13 18.14
N ASP A 120 72.83 54.27 19.09
CA ASP A 120 71.46 54.12 19.62
C ASP A 120 70.97 55.36 20.38
N VAL A 121 71.90 56.18 20.89
CA VAL A 121 71.59 57.46 21.54
C VAL A 121 71.12 58.54 20.58
N GLY A 122 71.17 58.29 19.26
CA GLY A 122 70.85 59.28 18.24
C GLY A 122 72.05 60.08 17.76
N ILE A 123 71.82 60.88 16.72
CA ILE A 123 72.78 61.85 16.19
C ILE A 123 72.30 63.24 16.58
N ALA A 124 73.21 64.05 17.13
CA ALA A 124 72.92 65.43 17.47
C ALA A 124 73.89 66.38 16.77
N LEU A 125 73.42 67.59 16.47
CA LEU A 125 74.29 68.71 16.10
C LEU A 125 75.15 69.13 17.31
N PRO A 126 76.29 69.81 17.13
CA PRO A 126 77.11 70.33 18.22
C PRO A 126 76.34 71.21 19.22
N GLY A 127 75.28 71.89 18.78
CA GLY A 127 74.35 72.66 19.63
C GLY A 127 73.30 71.84 20.37
N GLY A 128 73.33 70.51 20.29
CA GLY A 128 72.48 69.58 21.04
C GLY A 128 71.15 69.20 20.37
N ARG A 129 70.79 69.78 19.21
CA ARG A 129 69.57 69.38 18.49
C ARG A 129 69.72 67.98 17.90
N VAL A 130 68.75 67.11 18.17
CA VAL A 130 68.66 65.77 17.56
C VAL A 130 68.37 65.89 16.07
N VAL A 131 69.01 65.04 15.29
CA VAL A 131 68.92 64.95 13.84
C VAL A 131 68.07 63.75 13.45
N GLU A 132 67.11 63.95 12.57
CA GLU A 132 66.39 62.88 11.91
C GLU A 132 67.31 62.22 10.88
N VAL A 133 67.61 60.94 11.07
CA VAL A 133 68.37 60.18 10.09
C VAL A 133 67.39 59.59 9.09
N SER A 134 67.66 59.77 7.79
CA SER A 134 66.81 59.21 6.73
C SER A 134 67.61 58.52 5.63
N PHE A 135 67.06 57.47 5.05
CA PHE A 135 67.64 56.76 3.91
C PHE A 135 66.62 55.88 3.21
N ARG A 136 66.96 55.36 2.03
CA ARG A 136 66.09 54.48 1.22
C ARG A 136 66.71 53.09 1.09
N ILE A 137 65.90 52.05 1.23
CA ILE A 137 66.30 50.65 0.99
C ILE A 137 65.45 50.04 -0.12
N GLY A 138 66.12 49.41 -1.08
CA GLY A 138 65.56 49.03 -2.39
C GLY A 138 65.78 50.16 -3.39
N GLY A 139 66.17 49.82 -4.63
CA GLY A 139 66.67 50.79 -5.63
C GLY A 139 65.73 51.96 -5.96
N SER A 140 66.21 52.86 -6.82
CA SER A 140 65.65 54.22 -7.05
C SER A 140 64.14 54.31 -7.28
N TYR A 141 63.48 53.34 -7.93
CA TYR A 141 62.05 53.38 -8.24
C TYR A 141 61.13 52.63 -7.27
N ASN A 142 61.62 51.61 -6.55
CA ASN A 142 60.79 50.73 -5.68
C ASN A 142 61.29 50.66 -4.22
N GLY A 143 62.11 51.63 -3.82
CA GLY A 143 62.69 51.70 -2.49
C GLY A 143 61.77 52.29 -1.44
N THR A 144 61.85 51.75 -0.23
CA THR A 144 61.13 52.27 0.95
C THR A 144 62.04 53.25 1.68
N THR A 145 61.55 54.46 1.92
CA THR A 145 62.27 55.47 2.71
C THR A 145 62.00 55.24 4.20
N PHE A 146 63.06 55.21 4.99
CA PHE A 146 63.02 55.13 6.44
C PHE A 146 63.56 56.43 7.02
N ALA A 147 62.87 56.98 8.02
CA ALA A 147 63.31 58.15 8.75
C ALA A 147 62.86 58.08 10.21
N ASP A 148 63.75 58.43 11.14
CA ASP A 148 63.42 58.61 12.56
C ASP A 148 64.52 59.40 13.25
N THR A 149 64.18 60.07 14.36
CA THR A 149 65.15 60.64 15.30
C THR A 149 65.61 59.60 16.33
N ASN A 150 64.81 58.56 16.57
CA ASN A 150 65.11 57.44 17.45
C ASN A 150 65.73 56.29 16.65
N ILE A 151 67.05 56.14 16.76
CA ILE A 151 67.82 55.16 15.98
C ILE A 151 67.43 53.70 16.28
N PRO A 152 67.18 53.28 17.53
CA PRO A 152 66.62 51.95 17.81
C PRO A 152 65.30 51.68 17.08
N VAL A 153 64.37 52.65 17.06
CA VAL A 153 63.10 52.53 16.34
C VAL A 153 63.34 52.46 14.82
N LEU A 154 64.25 53.28 14.29
CA LEU A 154 64.64 53.26 12.88
C LEU A 154 65.19 51.89 12.47
N LYS A 155 66.14 51.36 13.24
CA LYS A 155 66.72 50.03 13.04
C LYS A 155 65.64 48.94 13.09
N GLY A 156 64.71 49.03 14.05
CA GLY A 156 63.57 48.13 14.18
C GLY A 156 62.64 48.16 12.96
N LYS A 157 62.30 49.34 12.44
CA LYS A 157 61.49 49.51 11.22
C LYS A 157 62.16 48.86 10.01
N VAL A 158 63.46 49.09 9.83
CA VAL A 158 64.22 48.50 8.72
C VAL A 158 64.32 46.97 8.87
N LYS A 159 64.63 46.47 10.07
CA LYS A 159 64.65 45.04 10.39
C LYS A 159 63.32 44.38 10.03
N GLY A 160 62.20 44.95 10.48
CA GLY A 160 60.86 44.45 10.20
C GLY A 160 60.58 44.39 8.70
N HIS A 161 60.90 45.45 7.96
CA HIS A 161 60.72 45.48 6.50
C HIS A 161 61.53 44.43 5.75
N LEU A 162 62.82 44.27 6.08
CA LEU A 162 63.69 43.30 5.43
C LEU A 162 63.27 41.86 5.73
N ASN A 163 62.85 41.56 6.97
CA ASN A 163 62.34 40.26 7.35
C ASN A 163 60.98 39.97 6.69
N GLN A 164 60.08 40.95 6.62
CA GLN A 164 58.79 40.81 5.93
C GLN A 164 58.96 40.54 4.44
N LYS A 165 59.91 41.20 3.76
CA LYS A 165 60.19 40.90 2.34
C LYS A 165 60.62 39.45 2.12
N GLN A 166 61.40 38.86 3.05
CA GLN A 166 61.75 37.45 2.98
C GLN A 166 60.53 36.55 3.19
N TRP A 167 59.61 36.94 4.10
CA TRP A 167 58.35 36.24 4.31
C TRP A 167 57.44 36.28 3.08
N ASP A 168 57.24 37.45 2.49
CA ASP A 168 56.35 37.62 1.33
C ASP A 168 56.89 36.87 0.10
N GLY A 169 58.20 36.72 -0.01
CA GLY A 169 58.88 35.98 -1.07
C GLY A 169 59.14 34.51 -0.77
N ILE A 170 58.58 33.96 0.31
CA ILE A 170 58.81 32.57 0.71
C ILE A 170 58.28 31.59 -0.35
N THR A 171 59.09 30.60 -0.70
CA THR A 171 58.71 29.52 -1.62
C THR A 171 59.20 28.18 -1.06
N GLY A 172 58.60 27.06 -1.47
CA GLY A 172 59.04 25.73 -1.03
C GLY A 172 58.64 25.38 0.41
N LEU A 173 57.54 25.94 0.90
CA LEU A 173 56.96 25.57 2.20
C LEU A 173 56.62 24.06 2.23
N PRO A 174 56.92 23.35 3.32
CA PRO A 174 56.59 21.93 3.44
C PRO A 174 55.10 21.62 3.20
N GLY A 175 54.80 20.46 2.63
CA GLY A 175 53.40 20.00 2.58
C GLY A 175 52.92 19.58 3.97
N ILE A 176 51.70 19.98 4.35
CA ILE A 176 51.03 19.50 5.57
C ILE A 176 49.81 18.68 5.14
N PRO A 177 49.74 17.38 5.48
CA PRO A 177 48.63 16.54 5.07
C PRO A 177 47.33 16.99 5.74
N LEU A 178 46.23 16.95 4.99
CA LEU A 178 44.89 17.14 5.54
C LEU A 178 44.43 15.85 6.25
N PRO A 179 43.76 15.93 7.40
CA PRO A 179 43.19 14.76 8.06
C PRO A 179 42.08 14.15 7.21
N ASP A 180 42.02 12.81 7.18
CA ASP A 180 40.88 12.10 6.61
C ASP A 180 39.74 12.09 7.62
N PHE A 181 38.61 12.70 7.27
CA PHE A 181 37.44 12.81 8.15
C PHE A 181 36.71 11.49 8.35
N SER A 182 36.92 10.51 7.47
CA SER A 182 36.33 9.18 7.58
C SER A 182 37.10 8.26 8.54
N ASP A 183 38.32 8.64 8.94
CA ASP A 183 39.11 7.92 9.93
C ASP A 183 38.89 8.51 11.33
N ASP A 184 38.32 7.70 12.23
CA ASP A 184 38.11 8.04 13.64
C ASP A 184 39.42 8.33 14.39
N ASN A 185 40.57 7.86 13.88
CA ASN A 185 41.89 8.09 14.45
C ASN A 185 42.64 9.26 13.81
N ALA A 186 42.08 9.94 12.81
CA ALA A 186 42.70 11.11 12.22
C ALA A 186 42.99 12.19 13.27
N LYS A 187 44.12 12.86 13.16
CA LYS A 187 44.56 13.90 14.08
C LYS A 187 45.03 15.10 13.27
N ILE A 188 44.88 16.29 13.84
CA ILE A 188 45.54 17.48 13.28
C ILE A 188 47.05 17.27 13.45
N PRO A 189 47.84 17.30 12.35
CA PRO A 189 49.28 17.16 12.41
C PRO A 189 49.93 18.12 13.41
N GLU A 190 51.11 17.76 13.91
CA GLU A 190 51.92 18.67 14.71
C GLU A 190 52.39 19.87 13.88
N ILE A 191 52.70 20.98 14.56
CA ILE A 191 53.16 22.20 13.90
C ILE A 191 54.48 21.93 13.19
N VAL A 192 54.52 22.16 11.89
CA VAL A 192 55.73 22.02 11.08
C VAL A 192 56.55 23.29 11.19
N THR A 193 57.76 23.16 11.73
CA THR A 193 58.69 24.28 11.86
C THR A 193 59.64 24.29 10.67
N HIS A 194 59.76 25.44 10.00
CA HIS A 194 60.59 25.59 8.81
C HIS A 194 61.31 26.93 8.83
N GLN A 195 62.64 26.93 8.68
CA GLN A 195 63.41 28.16 8.54
C GLN A 195 63.20 28.72 7.13
N TYR A 196 62.62 29.91 7.04
CA TYR A 196 62.35 30.55 5.74
C TYR A 196 63.41 31.56 5.33
N GLY A 197 64.26 31.98 6.26
CA GLY A 197 65.26 32.99 6.01
C GLY A 197 66.14 33.24 7.22
N THR A 198 66.86 34.35 7.15
CA THR A 198 67.76 34.79 8.21
C THR A 198 67.54 36.28 8.44
N CYS A 199 67.45 36.69 9.70
CA CYS A 199 67.25 38.07 10.08
C CYS A 199 68.37 38.91 9.48
N ALA A 200 68.00 39.88 8.63
CA ALA A 200 68.97 40.68 7.88
C ALA A 200 69.90 41.54 8.77
N VAL A 201 69.58 41.66 10.06
CA VAL A 201 70.29 42.47 11.04
C VAL A 201 71.07 41.63 12.04
N GLU A 202 70.42 40.62 12.63
CA GLU A 202 70.99 39.86 13.76
C GLU A 202 71.60 38.52 13.32
N GLY A 203 71.41 38.10 12.07
CA GLY A 203 71.88 36.81 11.58
C GLY A 203 71.15 35.61 12.18
N VAL A 204 70.12 35.82 13.01
CA VAL A 204 69.33 34.75 13.61
C VAL A 204 68.36 34.13 12.60
N PRO A 205 68.14 32.80 12.63
CA PRO A 205 67.14 32.14 11.80
C PRO A 205 65.74 32.74 11.95
N LEU A 206 65.06 32.99 10.83
CA LEU A 206 63.64 33.33 10.83
C LEU A 206 62.83 32.06 10.58
N MET A 207 61.96 31.74 11.53
CA MET A 207 61.18 30.50 11.53
C MET A 207 59.74 30.77 11.10
N SER A 208 59.20 29.83 10.34
CA SER A 208 57.80 29.74 9.97
C SER A 208 57.20 28.51 10.64
N TYR A 209 55.93 28.63 11.01
CA TYR A 209 55.19 27.60 11.74
C TYR A 209 53.94 27.24 10.95
N GLY A 210 54.00 26.12 10.24
CA GLY A 210 52.91 25.61 9.42
C GLY A 210 51.96 24.75 10.22
N THR A 211 50.66 24.96 10.04
CA THR A 211 49.60 24.15 10.64
C THR A 211 48.34 24.18 9.78
N LEU A 212 47.35 23.39 10.16
CA LEU A 212 45.99 23.50 9.64
C LEU A 212 45.25 24.60 10.38
N SER A 213 44.54 25.43 9.62
CA SER A 213 43.64 26.45 10.13
C SER A 213 42.22 26.19 9.62
N VAL A 214 41.23 26.53 10.44
CA VAL A 214 39.82 26.41 10.07
C VAL A 214 39.54 27.30 8.86
N ASN A 215 38.95 26.71 7.82
CA ASN A 215 38.60 27.43 6.62
C ASN A 215 37.29 28.23 6.84
N SER A 216 37.42 29.46 7.32
CA SER A 216 36.29 30.38 7.53
C SER A 216 35.59 30.83 6.24
N SER A 217 36.18 30.54 5.08
CA SER A 217 35.63 30.90 3.76
C SER A 217 34.86 29.75 3.09
N ARG A 218 34.61 28.64 3.81
CA ARG A 218 33.76 27.54 3.33
C ARG A 218 32.35 28.04 3.07
N TYR A 219 31.89 27.93 1.82
CA TYR A 219 30.55 28.33 1.39
C TYR A 219 29.72 27.12 0.97
N TYR A 220 30.34 26.14 0.33
CA TYR A 220 29.69 24.90 -0.12
C TYR A 220 30.06 23.71 0.76
N ASP A 221 29.21 22.69 0.73
CA ASP A 221 29.47 21.50 1.53
C ASP A 221 30.67 20.67 1.07
N THR A 222 31.05 20.83 -0.19
CA THR A 222 32.24 20.22 -0.80
C THR A 222 33.55 20.93 -0.45
N ASP A 223 33.50 22.14 0.12
CA ASP A 223 34.71 22.88 0.45
C ASP A 223 35.41 22.24 1.67
N PRO A 224 36.76 22.16 1.66
CA PRO A 224 37.50 21.57 2.76
C PRO A 224 37.35 22.41 4.03
N TRP A 225 37.14 21.72 5.16
CA TRP A 225 37.04 22.34 6.49
C TRP A 225 38.33 23.03 6.95
N PHE A 226 39.48 22.60 6.42
CA PHE A 226 40.79 23.10 6.81
C PHE A 226 41.59 23.56 5.60
N LYS A 227 42.47 24.53 5.84
CA LYS A 227 43.49 24.98 4.90
C LYS A 227 44.85 25.02 5.58
N VAL A 228 45.90 24.76 4.82
CA VAL A 228 47.28 24.88 5.31
C VAL A 228 47.63 26.37 5.36
N LEU A 229 48.10 26.84 6.52
CA LEU A 229 48.61 28.20 6.70
C LEU A 229 49.93 28.17 7.49
N TYR A 230 50.77 29.17 7.20
CA TYR A 230 52.04 29.39 7.88
C TYR A 230 51.98 30.71 8.64
N TYR A 231 52.54 30.72 9.84
CA TYR A 231 52.61 31.89 10.72
C TYR A 231 54.08 32.24 11.03
N GLN A 232 54.35 33.52 11.27
CA GLN A 232 55.66 34.00 11.72
C GLN A 232 55.86 33.77 13.23
N ASN A 233 54.78 33.60 13.98
CA ASN A 233 54.77 33.39 15.42
C ASN A 233 54.24 31.98 15.77
N LEU A 234 54.98 31.26 16.62
CA LEU A 234 54.59 29.94 17.11
C LEU A 234 53.27 29.97 17.89
N GLU A 235 53.02 31.03 18.66
CA GLU A 235 51.80 31.19 19.45
C GLU A 235 50.55 31.28 18.56
N GLU A 236 50.65 31.99 17.42
CA GLU A 236 49.56 32.08 16.44
C GLU A 236 49.30 30.74 15.77
N ALA A 237 50.36 30.00 15.41
CA ALA A 237 50.22 28.65 14.88
C ALA A 237 49.61 27.68 15.91
N GLN A 238 49.97 27.79 17.19
CA GLN A 238 49.37 27.00 18.27
C GLN A 238 47.89 27.29 18.43
N LYS A 239 47.51 28.58 18.42
CA LYS A 239 46.10 28.99 18.48
C LYS A 239 45.30 28.46 17.29
N ALA A 240 45.84 28.57 16.07
CA ALA A 240 45.20 28.04 14.87
C ALA A 240 45.07 26.51 14.90
N ARG A 241 46.11 25.80 15.37
CA ARG A 241 46.08 24.34 15.53
C ARG A 241 45.02 23.91 16.55
N GLN A 242 44.95 24.58 17.70
CA GLN A 242 43.95 24.26 18.73
C GLN A 242 42.53 24.44 18.19
N ALA A 243 42.25 25.55 17.50
CA ALA A 243 40.97 25.77 16.85
C ALA A 243 40.66 24.68 15.79
N ALA A 244 41.65 24.21 15.05
CA ALA A 244 41.49 23.10 14.10
C ALA A 244 41.18 21.76 14.80
N VAL A 245 41.81 21.48 15.95
CA VAL A 245 41.54 20.29 16.78
C VAL A 245 40.10 20.31 17.30
N GLU A 246 39.67 21.46 17.85
CA GLU A 246 38.30 21.64 18.33
C GLU A 246 37.27 21.53 17.20
N LYS A 247 37.58 22.06 16.01
CA LYS A 247 36.67 21.92 14.87
C LYS A 247 36.62 20.48 14.34
N LEU A 248 37.74 19.74 14.36
CA LEU A 248 37.76 18.32 13.96
C LEU A 248 36.85 17.47 14.86
N SER A 249 36.85 17.71 16.17
CA SER A 249 35.97 16.98 17.09
C SER A 249 34.49 17.32 16.85
N GLN A 250 34.17 18.59 16.59
CA GLN A 250 32.80 19.02 16.23
C GLN A 250 32.31 18.36 14.93
N VAL A 251 33.12 18.40 13.87
CA VAL A 251 32.75 17.81 12.57
C VAL A 251 32.53 16.31 12.68
N ARG A 252 33.30 15.60 13.51
CA ARG A 252 33.08 14.17 13.77
C ARG A 252 31.75 13.89 14.44
N GLU A 253 31.42 14.65 15.48
CA GLU A 253 30.15 14.48 16.17
C GLU A 253 28.96 14.81 15.25
N GLU A 254 29.06 15.90 14.47
CA GLU A 254 28.07 16.26 13.45
C GLU A 254 27.90 15.15 12.42
N THR A 255 29.00 14.59 11.90
CA THR A 255 28.98 13.50 10.92
C THR A 255 28.38 12.23 11.49
N LYS A 256 28.70 11.88 12.75
CA LYS A 256 28.14 10.71 13.43
C LYS A 256 26.64 10.87 13.68
N LEU A 257 26.20 12.05 14.12
CA LEU A 257 24.78 12.35 14.32
C LEU A 257 24.02 12.35 12.98
N GLN A 258 24.63 12.86 11.91
CA GLN A 258 24.06 12.82 10.57
C GLN A 258 23.94 11.38 10.06
N ALA A 259 24.98 10.56 10.19
CA ALA A 259 24.94 9.15 9.82
C ALA A 259 23.89 8.35 10.60
N GLN A 260 23.73 8.62 11.91
CA GLN A 260 22.66 8.04 12.71
C GLN A 260 21.28 8.47 12.21
N ARG A 261 21.10 9.76 11.91
CA ARG A 261 19.85 10.29 11.35
C ARG A 261 19.53 9.63 10.01
N ASP A 262 20.51 9.53 9.11
CA ASP A 262 20.34 8.91 7.79
C ASP A 262 19.99 7.42 7.93
N GLY A 263 20.62 6.71 8.86
CA GLY A 263 20.27 5.33 9.20
C GLY A 263 18.81 5.18 9.66
N PHE A 264 18.34 6.06 10.55
CA PHE A 264 16.93 6.03 10.98
C PHE A 264 15.95 6.42 9.86
N LEU A 265 16.34 7.30 8.94
CA LEU A 265 15.49 7.65 7.79
C LEU A 265 15.28 6.46 6.86
N VAL A 266 16.31 5.65 6.61
CA VAL A 266 16.19 4.40 5.84
C VAL A 266 15.23 3.42 6.50
N GLU A 267 15.32 3.28 7.83
CA GLU A 267 14.41 2.43 8.60
C GLU A 267 12.95 2.95 8.51
N VAL A 268 12.74 4.26 8.63
CA VAL A 268 11.42 4.89 8.46
C VAL A 268 10.84 4.66 7.06
N GLU A 269 11.63 4.79 6.00
CA GLU A 269 11.16 4.52 4.63
C GLU A 269 10.78 3.04 4.44
N THR A 270 11.49 2.13 5.11
CA THR A 270 11.14 0.70 5.13
C THR A 270 9.80 0.47 5.82
N LEU A 271 9.59 1.07 7.00
CA LEU A 271 8.33 0.98 7.75
C LEU A 271 7.17 1.64 6.99
N LYS A 272 7.39 2.75 6.29
CA LYS A 272 6.41 3.40 5.41
C LYS A 272 5.94 2.46 4.30
N ALA A 273 6.88 1.81 3.63
CA ALA A 273 6.56 0.86 2.56
C ALA A 273 5.75 -0.33 3.11
N GLN A 274 6.13 -0.86 4.28
CA GLN A 274 5.40 -1.94 4.95
C GLN A 274 3.99 -1.50 5.38
N ALA A 275 3.86 -0.32 5.99
CA ALA A 275 2.59 0.27 6.40
C ALA A 275 1.65 0.47 5.20
N SER A 276 2.15 1.01 4.09
CA SER A 276 1.36 1.21 2.87
C SER A 276 0.85 -0.10 2.28
N LYS A 277 1.71 -1.13 2.26
CA LYS A 277 1.31 -2.49 1.84
C LYS A 277 0.20 -3.05 2.73
N LEU A 278 0.39 -3.01 4.05
CA LEU A 278 -0.59 -3.52 5.02
C LEU A 278 -1.89 -2.72 5.00
N TYR A 279 -1.83 -1.41 4.82
CA TYR A 279 -2.99 -0.55 4.63
C TYR A 279 -3.82 -1.00 3.42
N SER A 280 -3.18 -1.22 2.27
CA SER A 280 -3.88 -1.72 1.06
C SER A 280 -4.53 -3.08 1.30
N LEU A 281 -3.84 -4.00 1.98
CA LEU A 281 -4.42 -5.31 2.31
C LEU A 281 -5.64 -5.16 3.24
N ALA A 282 -5.52 -4.38 4.31
CA ALA A 282 -6.57 -4.19 5.31
C ALA A 282 -7.81 -3.45 4.78
N TYR A 283 -7.64 -2.48 3.86
CA TYR A 283 -8.75 -1.70 3.32
C TYR A 283 -9.32 -2.22 2.00
N ASN A 284 -8.48 -2.75 1.10
CA ASN A 284 -8.93 -3.13 -0.24
C ASN A 284 -9.23 -4.62 -0.36
N GLN A 285 -8.56 -5.49 0.39
CA GLN A 285 -8.63 -6.94 0.19
C GLN A 285 -9.30 -7.70 1.34
N TYR A 286 -9.07 -7.28 2.59
CA TYR A 286 -9.52 -7.97 3.80
C TYR A 286 -10.41 -7.10 4.68
N TYR A 287 -11.16 -6.16 4.09
CA TYR A 287 -11.91 -5.17 4.86
C TYR A 287 -12.87 -5.79 5.89
N SER A 288 -13.56 -6.87 5.56
CA SER A 288 -14.48 -7.53 6.49
C SER A 288 -13.77 -8.37 7.55
N GLU A 289 -12.61 -8.94 7.23
CA GLU A 289 -11.93 -9.97 8.03
C GLU A 289 -10.82 -9.41 8.92
N PHE A 290 -10.29 -8.24 8.56
CA PHE A 290 -9.19 -7.59 9.27
C PHE A 290 -9.70 -6.79 10.48
N ASP A 291 -9.00 -6.88 11.62
CA ASP A 291 -9.39 -6.19 12.84
C ASP A 291 -9.58 -4.67 12.65
N SER A 292 -10.72 -4.16 13.10
CA SER A 292 -11.11 -2.77 12.85
C SER A 292 -10.26 -1.75 13.61
N GLY A 293 -9.79 -2.08 14.81
CA GLY A 293 -8.92 -1.22 15.60
C GLY A 293 -7.53 -1.11 14.97
N LEU A 294 -6.93 -2.27 14.70
CA LEU A 294 -5.60 -2.37 14.09
C LEU A 294 -5.54 -1.73 12.71
N ARG A 295 -6.60 -1.87 11.91
CA ARG A 295 -6.71 -1.17 10.62
C ARG A 295 -6.66 0.35 10.76
N ASN A 296 -7.34 0.91 11.75
CA ASN A 296 -7.30 2.36 12.00
C ASN A 296 -5.91 2.79 12.46
N GLU A 297 -5.22 1.97 13.26
CA GLU A 297 -3.83 2.24 13.66
C GLU A 297 -2.87 2.24 12.46
N VAL A 298 -2.97 1.26 11.56
CA VAL A 298 -2.19 1.23 10.30
C VAL A 298 -2.51 2.43 9.39
N SER A 299 -3.78 2.84 9.32
CA SER A 299 -4.20 4.06 8.62
C SER A 299 -3.58 5.32 9.23
N ASN A 300 -3.58 5.42 10.55
CA ASN A 300 -2.96 6.55 11.26
C ASN A 300 -1.45 6.61 11.02
N LEU A 301 -0.77 5.45 10.98
CA LEU A 301 0.64 5.38 10.61
C LEU A 301 0.87 5.98 9.21
N CYS A 302 0.08 5.57 8.22
CA CYS A 302 0.21 6.06 6.84
C CYS A 302 -0.10 7.56 6.70
N ASN A 303 -1.05 8.09 7.46
CA ASN A 303 -1.58 9.46 7.26
C ASN A 303 -0.96 10.52 8.16
N TYR A 304 -0.55 10.18 9.39
CA TYR A 304 -0.16 11.18 10.40
C TYR A 304 1.27 11.03 10.91
N TYR A 305 1.71 9.79 11.13
CA TYR A 305 3.01 9.52 11.76
C TYR A 305 4.19 9.61 10.81
N PHE A 306 4.03 9.89 9.52
CA PHE A 306 5.17 9.85 8.58
C PHE A 306 5.47 11.18 7.87
N TYR A 307 4.64 12.21 8.07
CA TYR A 307 4.73 13.49 7.35
C TYR A 307 5.33 14.66 8.17
N SER A 308 5.65 14.46 9.46
CA SER A 308 5.84 15.59 10.40
C SER A 308 7.13 15.64 11.26
N SER A 309 8.11 14.75 11.14
CA SER A 309 9.28 14.77 12.04
C SER A 309 10.52 15.44 11.44
N THR A 310 11.13 16.34 12.22
CA THR A 310 12.35 17.09 11.86
C THR A 310 13.55 16.75 12.75
N SER A 311 13.36 15.98 13.83
CA SER A 311 14.42 15.65 14.80
C SER A 311 14.67 14.14 14.94
N THR A 312 15.94 13.76 15.18
CA THR A 312 16.38 12.37 15.36
C THR A 312 15.64 11.65 16.50
N ALA A 313 15.33 12.35 17.60
CA ALA A 313 14.61 11.79 18.74
C ALA A 313 13.15 11.40 18.37
N GLN A 314 12.46 12.26 17.60
CA GLN A 314 11.11 11.96 17.12
C GLN A 314 11.10 10.79 16.14
N ILE A 315 12.06 10.75 15.21
CA ILE A 315 12.21 9.63 14.25
C ILE A 315 12.37 8.31 15.00
N LYS A 316 13.25 8.26 16.02
CA LYS A 316 13.46 7.07 16.85
C LYS A 316 12.20 6.65 17.60
N GLN A 317 11.46 7.61 18.15
CA GLN A 317 10.20 7.33 18.85
C GLN A 317 9.15 6.75 17.90
N TRP A 318 9.08 7.22 16.67
CA TRP A 318 8.18 6.68 15.66
C TRP A 318 8.51 5.25 15.27
N ILE A 319 9.79 4.91 15.08
CA ILE A 319 10.21 3.53 14.83
C ILE A 319 9.71 2.63 15.97
N ILE A 320 9.96 3.03 17.23
CA ILE A 320 9.53 2.27 18.42
C ILE A 320 8.00 2.07 18.47
N GLN A 321 7.23 3.06 18.06
CA GLN A 321 5.76 3.00 18.07
C GLN A 321 5.18 2.23 16.87
N ALA A 322 5.76 2.38 15.69
CA ALA A 322 5.24 1.82 14.44
C ALA A 322 5.51 0.32 14.32
N THR A 323 6.71 -0.13 14.69
CA THR A 323 7.11 -1.55 14.57
C THR A 323 6.10 -2.53 15.19
N PRO A 324 5.70 -2.41 16.47
CA PRO A 324 4.77 -3.37 17.07
C PRO A 324 3.39 -3.37 16.39
N ILE A 325 2.91 -2.23 15.91
CA ILE A 325 1.62 -2.12 15.18
C ILE A 325 1.74 -2.87 13.84
N LEU A 326 2.83 -2.65 13.10
CA LEU A 326 3.06 -3.30 11.80
C LEU A 326 3.29 -4.81 11.94
N ASP A 327 3.96 -5.26 13.01
CA ASP A 327 4.14 -6.68 13.31
C ASP A 327 2.80 -7.35 13.62
N GLN A 328 1.95 -6.71 14.44
CA GLN A 328 0.59 -7.19 14.71
C GLN A 328 -0.26 -7.24 13.44
N ALA A 329 -0.18 -6.20 12.60
CA ALA A 329 -0.92 -6.15 11.34
C ALA A 329 -0.46 -7.22 10.34
N GLN A 330 0.84 -7.51 10.27
CA GLN A 330 1.36 -8.60 9.44
C GLN A 330 0.90 -9.97 9.96
N ALA A 331 0.95 -10.20 11.27
CA ALA A 331 0.44 -11.44 11.86
C ALA A 331 -1.05 -11.66 11.57
N GLU A 332 -1.85 -10.58 11.57
CA GLU A 332 -3.27 -10.64 11.23
C GLU A 332 -3.52 -10.98 9.76
N VAL A 333 -2.73 -10.41 8.82
CA VAL A 333 -2.74 -10.82 7.41
C VAL A 333 -2.44 -12.32 7.27
N ASP A 334 -1.41 -12.81 7.97
CA ASP A 334 -0.98 -14.21 7.89
C ASP A 334 -2.06 -15.15 8.45
N ARG A 335 -2.74 -14.74 9.54
CA ARG A 335 -3.90 -15.45 10.09
C ARG A 335 -5.04 -15.57 9.06
N ILE A 336 -5.40 -14.46 8.40
CA ILE A 336 -6.47 -14.42 7.39
C ILE A 336 -6.10 -15.31 6.18
N ASN A 337 -4.87 -15.21 5.69
CA ASN A 337 -4.41 -16.04 4.58
C ASN A 337 -4.44 -17.53 4.91
N THR A 338 -4.05 -17.91 6.12
CA THR A 338 -4.12 -19.30 6.61
C THR A 338 -5.57 -19.79 6.63
N GLN A 339 -6.49 -18.98 7.16
CA GLN A 339 -7.92 -19.33 7.17
C GLN A 339 -8.52 -19.49 5.77
N ARG A 340 -8.15 -18.61 4.83
CA ARG A 340 -8.61 -18.71 3.43
C ARG A 340 -8.04 -19.94 2.72
N ALA A 341 -6.76 -20.26 2.92
CA ALA A 341 -6.14 -21.44 2.35
C ALA A 341 -6.78 -22.74 2.88
N GLU A 342 -7.10 -22.77 4.18
CA GLU A 342 -7.81 -23.90 4.79
C GLU A 342 -9.24 -24.05 4.24
N ALA A 343 -10.00 -22.95 4.15
CA ALA A 343 -11.36 -22.97 3.60
C ALA A 343 -11.37 -23.41 2.13
N GLU A 344 -10.39 -22.97 1.34
CA GLU A 344 -10.25 -23.38 -0.05
C GLU A 344 -9.88 -24.87 -0.18
N ARG A 345 -8.99 -25.37 0.68
CA ARG A 345 -8.64 -26.80 0.71
C ARG A 345 -9.88 -27.65 1.02
N VAL A 346 -10.64 -27.28 2.06
CA VAL A 346 -11.89 -27.97 2.43
C VAL A 346 -12.91 -27.92 1.29
N ARG A 347 -13.02 -26.79 0.58
CA ARG A 347 -13.91 -26.65 -0.58
C ARG A 347 -13.50 -27.62 -1.71
N LEU A 348 -12.22 -27.67 -2.06
CA LEU A 348 -11.71 -28.53 -3.12
C LEU A 348 -11.82 -30.02 -2.78
N GLU A 349 -11.54 -30.40 -1.52
CA GLU A 349 -11.74 -31.76 -1.03
C GLU A 349 -13.22 -32.17 -1.12
N GLU A 350 -14.14 -31.29 -0.75
CA GLU A 350 -15.57 -31.52 -0.84
C GLU A 350 -16.08 -31.57 -2.29
N GLU A 351 -15.57 -30.72 -3.18
CA GLU A 351 -15.87 -30.77 -4.63
C GLU A 351 -15.38 -32.08 -5.27
N ALA A 352 -14.16 -32.53 -4.92
CA ALA A 352 -13.61 -33.80 -5.41
C ALA A 352 -14.45 -34.99 -4.93
N ARG A 353 -14.84 -35.00 -3.64
CA ARG A 353 -15.73 -36.02 -3.06
C ARG A 353 -17.08 -36.06 -3.79
N ARG A 354 -17.65 -34.90 -4.10
CA ARG A 354 -18.91 -34.78 -4.85
C ARG A 354 -18.79 -35.27 -6.29
N GLY A 355 -17.68 -34.99 -6.97
CA GLY A 355 -17.41 -35.48 -8.32
C GLY A 355 -17.41 -37.01 -8.39
N GLN A 356 -16.68 -37.67 -7.48
CA GLN A 356 -16.60 -39.13 -7.41
C GLN A 356 -17.97 -39.77 -7.14
N SER A 357 -18.77 -39.21 -6.23
CA SER A 357 -20.14 -39.70 -5.97
C SER A 357 -21.05 -39.59 -7.20
N GLY A 358 -20.90 -38.54 -8.01
CA GLY A 358 -21.68 -38.35 -9.24
C GLY A 358 -21.33 -39.37 -10.34
N GLU A 359 -20.04 -39.63 -10.54
CA GLU A 359 -19.55 -40.65 -11.48
C GLU A 359 -20.04 -42.05 -11.07
N ARG A 360 -19.92 -42.39 -9.79
CA ARG A 360 -20.38 -43.67 -9.26
C ARG A 360 -21.90 -43.85 -9.38
N LEU A 361 -22.68 -42.80 -9.14
CA LEU A 361 -24.13 -42.86 -9.35
C LEU A 361 -24.46 -43.08 -10.84
N PHE A 362 -23.74 -42.41 -11.76
CA PHE A 362 -23.94 -42.57 -13.19
C PHE A 362 -23.71 -44.02 -13.66
N GLU A 363 -22.65 -44.66 -13.16
CA GLU A 363 -22.36 -46.08 -13.42
C GLU A 363 -23.50 -46.97 -12.92
N ILE A 364 -23.92 -46.81 -11.66
CA ILE A 364 -25.01 -47.57 -11.04
C ILE A 364 -26.31 -47.45 -11.84
N LEU A 365 -26.67 -46.23 -12.27
CA LEU A 365 -27.89 -46.00 -13.05
C LEU A 365 -27.84 -46.65 -14.42
N ASN A 366 -26.71 -46.60 -15.13
CA ASN A 366 -26.59 -47.23 -16.45
C ASN A 366 -26.48 -48.75 -16.38
N GLU A 367 -25.91 -49.31 -15.32
CA GLU A 367 -25.82 -50.76 -15.19
C GLU A 367 -27.16 -51.35 -14.75
N HIS A 368 -27.77 -50.78 -13.72
CA HIS A 368 -28.87 -51.41 -13.01
C HIS A 368 -30.24 -50.76 -13.26
N PHE A 369 -30.29 -49.58 -13.86
CA PHE A 369 -31.53 -48.83 -14.09
C PHE A 369 -31.54 -48.08 -15.42
N HIS A 370 -31.07 -48.71 -16.50
CA HIS A 370 -30.94 -48.06 -17.82
C HIS A 370 -32.25 -47.97 -18.62
N THR A 371 -33.26 -48.78 -18.28
CA THR A 371 -34.58 -48.81 -18.94
C THR A 371 -35.73 -48.62 -17.97
N CYS A 372 -36.81 -48.01 -18.46
CA CYS A 372 -38.05 -47.87 -17.72
C CYS A 372 -38.70 -49.24 -17.44
N PRO A 373 -39.05 -49.57 -16.19
CA PRO A 373 -39.68 -50.85 -15.85
C PRO A 373 -41.11 -50.99 -16.40
N PHE A 374 -41.76 -49.89 -16.82
CA PHE A 374 -43.13 -49.93 -17.35
C PHE A 374 -43.21 -50.00 -18.87
N CYS A 375 -42.42 -49.20 -19.58
CA CYS A 375 -42.47 -49.12 -21.04
C CYS A 375 -41.21 -49.67 -21.73
N ASN A 376 -40.22 -50.12 -20.95
CA ASN A 376 -38.94 -50.65 -21.41
C ASN A 376 -38.12 -49.69 -22.29
N GLN A 377 -38.45 -48.40 -22.31
CA GLN A 377 -37.69 -47.38 -23.04
C GLN A 377 -36.42 -47.02 -22.25
N PRO A 378 -35.28 -46.83 -22.93
CA PRO A 378 -34.05 -46.40 -22.27
C PRO A 378 -34.20 -44.99 -21.69
N PHE A 379 -33.72 -44.77 -20.47
CA PHE A 379 -33.77 -43.45 -19.84
C PHE A 379 -32.71 -42.49 -20.39
N GLY A 380 -31.60 -43.01 -20.93
CA GLY A 380 -30.53 -42.21 -21.51
C GLY A 380 -29.86 -41.25 -20.52
N TRP A 381 -29.55 -41.76 -19.31
CA TRP A 381 -28.90 -41.00 -18.25
C TRP A 381 -27.69 -40.24 -18.78
N GLN A 382 -27.52 -38.99 -18.34
CA GLN A 382 -26.32 -38.21 -18.58
C GLN A 382 -25.52 -38.08 -17.29
N GLU A 383 -24.21 -38.00 -17.41
CA GLU A 383 -23.32 -37.84 -16.25
C GLU A 383 -23.64 -36.55 -15.47
N SER A 384 -24.04 -35.49 -16.16
CA SER A 384 -24.49 -34.24 -15.54
C SER A 384 -25.72 -34.43 -14.65
N ASP A 385 -26.65 -35.31 -15.03
CA ASP A 385 -27.88 -35.57 -14.29
C ASP A 385 -27.56 -36.32 -12.99
N ALA A 386 -26.64 -37.29 -13.05
CA ALA A 386 -26.15 -38.02 -11.89
C ALA A 386 -25.31 -37.14 -10.96
N ARG A 387 -24.39 -36.32 -11.49
CA ARG A 387 -23.61 -35.36 -10.69
C ARG A 387 -24.53 -34.37 -9.96
N TYR A 388 -25.54 -33.83 -10.63
CA TYR A 388 -26.50 -32.93 -9.99
C TYR A 388 -27.30 -33.63 -8.88
N ALA A 389 -27.77 -34.86 -9.12
CA ALA A 389 -28.55 -35.60 -8.13
C ALA A 389 -27.70 -36.04 -6.91
N ALA A 390 -26.46 -36.46 -7.13
CA ALA A 390 -25.51 -36.83 -6.07
C ALA A 390 -25.13 -35.62 -5.20
N VAL A 391 -25.01 -34.42 -5.78
CA VAL A 391 -24.68 -33.19 -5.03
C VAL A 391 -25.86 -32.69 -4.20
N ASN A 392 -27.07 -32.76 -4.76
CA ASN A 392 -28.25 -32.14 -4.14
C ASN A 392 -29.12 -33.13 -3.36
N GLY A 393 -28.72 -34.40 -3.23
CA GLY A 393 -29.48 -35.44 -2.52
C GLY A 393 -30.93 -35.54 -3.00
N GLY A 394 -31.11 -35.40 -4.32
CA GLY A 394 -32.38 -35.09 -4.95
C GLY A 394 -33.00 -36.23 -5.74
N ASN A 395 -34.16 -35.94 -6.35
CA ASN A 395 -34.82 -36.85 -7.28
C ASN A 395 -34.08 -36.87 -8.62
N LEU A 396 -33.97 -38.05 -9.20
CA LEU A 396 -33.56 -38.19 -10.59
C LEU A 396 -34.79 -37.97 -11.48
N LEU A 397 -34.61 -37.29 -12.61
CA LEU A 397 -35.68 -37.02 -13.57
C LEU A 397 -35.51 -37.94 -14.79
N PRO A 398 -36.14 -39.13 -14.80
CA PRO A 398 -36.06 -40.04 -15.93
C PRO A 398 -36.71 -39.43 -17.17
N ARG A 399 -36.04 -39.52 -18.32
CA ARG A 399 -36.60 -39.10 -19.61
C ARG A 399 -37.55 -40.17 -20.16
N CYS A 400 -38.73 -40.28 -19.57
CA CYS A 400 -39.71 -41.30 -19.93
C CYS A 400 -41.14 -40.78 -19.82
N GLN A 401 -42.04 -41.21 -20.72
CA GLN A 401 -43.47 -40.83 -20.66
C GLN A 401 -44.21 -41.44 -19.46
N CYS A 402 -43.66 -42.50 -18.84
CA CYS A 402 -44.16 -43.04 -17.56
C CYS A 402 -43.72 -42.19 -16.35
N TYR A 403 -43.04 -41.06 -16.60
CA TYR A 403 -42.72 -40.05 -15.60
C TYR A 403 -43.63 -38.84 -15.81
N ASN A 404 -44.51 -38.57 -14.85
CA ASN A 404 -45.31 -37.35 -14.87
C ASN A 404 -44.59 -36.27 -14.05
N GLY A 405 -43.79 -35.46 -14.73
CA GLY A 405 -42.99 -34.38 -14.13
C GLY A 405 -43.78 -33.17 -13.60
N LEU A 406 -45.10 -33.29 -13.45
CA LEU A 406 -45.99 -32.18 -13.07
C LEU A 406 -46.14 -31.98 -11.55
N GLU A 407 -45.59 -32.86 -10.71
CA GLU A 407 -45.61 -32.69 -9.25
C GLU A 407 -44.18 -32.55 -8.71
N SER A 408 -43.95 -31.49 -7.94
CA SER A 408 -42.65 -31.00 -7.51
C SER A 408 -41.84 -32.00 -6.67
N VAL A 409 -40.52 -31.75 -6.57
CA VAL A 409 -39.53 -32.45 -5.71
C VAL A 409 -40.05 -32.92 -4.33
N PRO A 410 -40.90 -32.15 -3.60
CA PRO A 410 -41.45 -32.57 -2.31
C PRO A 410 -42.30 -33.84 -2.36
N VAL A 411 -43.03 -34.12 -3.45
CA VAL A 411 -43.94 -35.28 -3.51
C VAL A 411 -43.14 -36.58 -3.62
N GLY A 412 -42.12 -36.65 -4.48
CA GLY A 412 -41.26 -37.83 -4.60
C GLY A 412 -40.52 -38.16 -3.30
N ARG A 413 -40.02 -37.14 -2.60
CA ARG A 413 -39.34 -37.33 -1.32
C ARG A 413 -40.30 -37.69 -0.20
N ALA A 414 -41.48 -37.05 -0.13
CA ALA A 414 -42.52 -37.43 0.80
C ALA A 414 -43.03 -38.87 0.57
N ILE A 415 -43.09 -39.32 -0.69
CA ILE A 415 -43.41 -40.71 -1.01
C ILE A 415 -42.35 -41.66 -0.45
N VAL A 416 -41.07 -41.38 -0.69
CA VAL A 416 -39.97 -42.25 -0.18
C VAL A 416 -39.87 -42.19 1.34
N ASP A 417 -39.94 -41.01 1.96
CA ASP A 417 -39.92 -40.85 3.41
C ASP A 417 -41.11 -41.59 4.05
N ALA A 418 -42.30 -41.49 3.47
CA ALA A 418 -43.49 -42.22 3.93
C ALA A 418 -43.31 -43.74 3.80
N ILE A 419 -42.72 -44.22 2.71
CA ILE A 419 -42.45 -45.66 2.49
C ILE A 419 -41.37 -46.18 3.44
N CYS A 420 -40.30 -45.41 3.67
CA CYS A 420 -39.24 -45.75 4.61
C CYS A 420 -39.71 -45.70 6.08
N SER A 421 -40.73 -44.89 6.40
CA SER A 421 -41.37 -44.86 7.71
C SER A 421 -42.42 -45.98 7.93
N GLY A 422 -42.85 -46.66 6.87
CA GLY A 422 -43.83 -47.75 6.89
C GLY A 422 -43.21 -49.15 6.83
N ILE A 423 -44.03 -50.18 7.05
CA ILE A 423 -43.63 -51.60 6.93
C ILE A 423 -43.35 -51.91 5.45
N GLN A 424 -42.16 -52.42 5.15
CA GLN A 424 -41.75 -52.84 3.81
C GLN A 424 -42.81 -53.71 3.11
N GLY A 425 -43.09 -53.42 1.84
CA GLY A 425 -43.99 -54.23 1.00
C GLY A 425 -45.46 -53.83 1.03
N GLN A 426 -45.84 -52.73 1.70
CA GLN A 426 -47.22 -52.22 1.70
C GLN A 426 -47.36 -50.96 0.84
N THR A 427 -48.49 -50.84 0.15
CA THR A 427 -48.91 -49.60 -0.52
C THR A 427 -49.14 -48.53 0.52
N VAL A 428 -48.36 -47.44 0.48
CA VAL A 428 -48.49 -46.31 1.38
C VAL A 428 -49.38 -45.25 0.74
N GLN A 429 -50.36 -44.76 1.51
CA GLN A 429 -51.18 -43.61 1.12
C GLN A 429 -50.39 -42.33 1.34
N VAL A 430 -50.09 -41.63 0.26
CA VAL A 430 -49.46 -40.31 0.31
C VAL A 430 -50.57 -39.30 -0.04
N ASP A 431 -50.85 -38.38 0.89
CA ASP A 431 -51.84 -37.29 0.78
C ASP A 431 -53.22 -37.66 0.17
N ARG A 432 -54.02 -38.56 0.78
CA ARG A 432 -55.42 -38.94 0.40
C ARG A 432 -55.71 -39.25 -1.10
N ARG A 433 -54.72 -39.15 -1.98
CA ARG A 433 -54.82 -39.01 -3.44
C ARG A 433 -53.90 -40.00 -4.16
N TYR A 434 -52.80 -40.41 -3.54
CA TYR A 434 -51.80 -41.27 -4.17
C TYR A 434 -51.62 -42.56 -3.39
N SER A 435 -51.75 -43.69 -4.10
CA SER A 435 -51.27 -44.98 -3.64
C SER A 435 -49.86 -45.18 -4.19
N ALA A 436 -48.84 -45.29 -3.33
CA ALA A 436 -47.44 -45.44 -3.72
C ALA A 436 -46.77 -46.68 -3.10
N THR A 437 -45.75 -47.23 -3.76
CA THR A 437 -44.92 -48.33 -3.25
C THR A 437 -43.51 -48.26 -3.84
N VAL A 438 -42.51 -48.87 -3.19
CA VAL A 438 -41.15 -49.00 -3.77
C VAL A 438 -41.13 -50.18 -4.72
N LEU A 439 -40.76 -49.91 -5.97
CA LEU A 439 -40.65 -50.90 -7.03
C LEU A 439 -39.26 -51.56 -7.01
N HIS A 440 -38.21 -50.75 -7.00
CA HIS A 440 -36.82 -51.19 -6.96
C HIS A 440 -36.05 -50.42 -5.90
N ARG A 441 -35.12 -51.11 -5.23
CA ARG A 441 -34.11 -50.51 -4.38
C ARG A 441 -32.74 -50.98 -4.85
N ILE A 442 -31.85 -50.04 -5.10
CA ILE A 442 -30.45 -50.28 -5.42
C ILE A 442 -29.64 -49.94 -4.19
N ASN A 443 -28.89 -50.92 -3.67
CA ASN A 443 -28.06 -50.76 -2.48
C ASN A 443 -26.57 -50.81 -2.84
N ILE A 444 -25.74 -50.19 -2.01
CA ILE A 444 -24.32 -50.49 -1.87
C ILE A 444 -24.12 -51.10 -0.49
N GLY A 445 -23.80 -52.40 -0.44
CA GLY A 445 -23.85 -53.15 0.81
C GLY A 445 -25.27 -53.14 1.39
N GLU A 446 -25.43 -52.67 2.63
CA GLU A 446 -26.73 -52.54 3.31
C GLU A 446 -27.40 -51.17 3.12
N TYR A 447 -26.74 -50.22 2.44
CA TYR A 447 -27.22 -48.85 2.33
C TYR A 447 -28.00 -48.62 1.03
N PRO A 448 -29.25 -48.15 1.08
CA PRO A 448 -29.99 -47.78 -0.12
C PRO A 448 -29.34 -46.55 -0.76
N VAL A 449 -29.08 -46.62 -2.06
CA VAL A 449 -28.44 -45.55 -2.84
C VAL A 449 -29.42 -44.94 -3.83
N VAL A 450 -30.22 -45.78 -4.49
CA VAL A 450 -31.32 -45.34 -5.35
C VAL A 450 -32.58 -46.12 -4.99
N GLU A 451 -33.67 -45.40 -4.75
CA GLU A 451 -34.98 -46.01 -4.54
C GLU A 451 -35.95 -45.53 -5.60
N VAL A 452 -36.58 -46.47 -6.29
CA VAL A 452 -37.54 -46.19 -7.35
C VAL A 452 -38.93 -46.45 -6.80
N ALA A 453 -39.64 -45.37 -6.47
CA ALA A 453 -41.03 -45.46 -6.09
C ALA A 453 -41.94 -45.46 -7.33
N THR A 454 -43.06 -46.18 -7.24
CA THR A 454 -44.15 -46.14 -8.21
C THR A 454 -45.44 -45.70 -7.54
N TYR A 455 -46.25 -44.90 -8.22
CA TYR A 455 -47.50 -44.37 -7.69
C TYR A 455 -48.57 -44.20 -8.77
N GLN A 456 -49.84 -44.33 -8.38
CA GLN A 456 -50.96 -44.15 -9.29
C GLN A 456 -51.50 -42.71 -9.22
N TYR A 457 -51.56 -42.03 -10.36
CA TYR A 457 -52.14 -40.69 -10.49
C TYR A 457 -52.83 -40.53 -11.84
N GLY A 458 -54.02 -39.92 -11.86
CA GLY A 458 -54.76 -39.66 -13.10
C GLY A 458 -55.11 -40.91 -13.92
N GLY A 459 -55.20 -42.08 -13.27
CA GLY A 459 -55.43 -43.36 -13.94
C GLY A 459 -54.19 -44.00 -14.59
N GLN A 460 -53.00 -43.43 -14.38
CA GLN A 460 -51.73 -43.93 -14.90
C GLN A 460 -50.74 -44.26 -13.78
N TRP A 461 -49.84 -45.20 -14.04
CA TRP A 461 -48.70 -45.52 -13.17
C TRP A 461 -47.53 -44.59 -13.48
N ASN A 462 -46.94 -44.02 -12.44
CA ASN A 462 -45.84 -43.07 -12.50
C ASN A 462 -44.65 -43.58 -11.69
N LEU A 463 -43.43 -43.18 -12.06
CA LEU A 463 -42.18 -43.53 -11.37
C LEU A 463 -41.54 -42.29 -10.76
N THR A 464 -40.82 -42.44 -9.64
CA THR A 464 -39.92 -41.42 -9.12
C THR A 464 -38.68 -42.07 -8.50
N PRO A 465 -37.50 -41.93 -9.10
CA PRO A 465 -36.23 -42.35 -8.51
C PRO A 465 -35.69 -41.28 -7.53
N VAL A 466 -35.29 -41.71 -6.34
CA VAL A 466 -34.74 -40.87 -5.27
C VAL A 466 -33.32 -41.33 -4.94
N VAL A 467 -32.40 -40.39 -4.80
CA VAL A 467 -30.98 -40.66 -4.55
C VAL A 467 -30.62 -40.34 -3.10
N HIS A 468 -29.99 -41.29 -2.43
CA HIS A 468 -29.42 -41.12 -1.10
C HIS A 468 -27.93 -40.83 -1.21
N ALA A 469 -27.59 -39.55 -1.34
CA ALA A 469 -26.22 -39.10 -1.64
C ALA A 469 -25.17 -39.60 -0.60
N ASP A 470 -25.54 -39.67 0.68
CA ASP A 470 -24.64 -40.13 1.75
C ASP A 470 -24.28 -41.61 1.66
N ALA A 471 -25.07 -42.40 0.92
CA ALA A 471 -24.81 -43.82 0.70
C ALA A 471 -23.85 -44.06 -0.48
N LEU A 472 -23.66 -43.09 -1.39
CA LEU A 472 -22.76 -43.21 -2.54
C LEU A 472 -21.27 -43.31 -2.15
N VAL A 473 -20.91 -42.82 -0.97
CA VAL A 473 -19.53 -42.89 -0.45
C VAL A 473 -19.24 -44.21 0.29
N LYS A 474 -20.22 -45.10 0.43
CA LYS A 474 -20.04 -46.38 1.13
C LYS A 474 -19.33 -47.40 0.23
N GLU A 475 -18.54 -48.28 0.82
CA GLU A 475 -17.93 -49.41 0.11
C GLU A 475 -18.84 -50.64 0.20
N GLY A 476 -18.93 -51.42 -0.87
CA GLY A 476 -19.77 -52.61 -0.93
C GLY A 476 -20.19 -52.99 -2.35
N GLU A 477 -20.72 -54.20 -2.49
CA GLU A 477 -21.29 -54.68 -3.75
C GLU A 477 -22.61 -53.96 -4.05
N VAL A 478 -22.83 -53.63 -5.33
CA VAL A 478 -24.09 -53.04 -5.78
C VAL A 478 -25.12 -54.15 -5.96
N THR A 479 -26.25 -54.06 -5.26
CA THR A 479 -27.33 -55.06 -5.36
C THR A 479 -28.64 -54.39 -5.73
N VAL A 480 -29.43 -55.05 -6.58
CA VAL A 480 -30.77 -54.60 -6.97
C VAL A 480 -31.79 -55.51 -6.33
N VAL A 481 -32.66 -54.94 -5.51
CA VAL A 481 -33.76 -55.65 -4.86
C VAL A 481 -35.06 -55.16 -5.51
N GLN A 482 -35.78 -56.05 -6.16
CA GLN A 482 -37.15 -55.79 -6.57
C GLN A 482 -38.06 -55.99 -5.35
N VAL A 483 -38.68 -54.91 -4.90
CA VAL A 483 -39.47 -54.90 -3.65
C VAL A 483 -40.96 -55.14 -3.96
N TRP A 484 -41.39 -54.95 -5.22
CA TRP A 484 -42.79 -55.10 -5.62
C TRP A 484 -42.96 -55.49 -7.10
N HIS A 485 -44.10 -56.12 -7.46
CA HIS A 485 -44.47 -56.45 -8.84
C HIS A 485 -45.70 -55.66 -9.29
N GLN A 486 -45.82 -55.38 -10.60
CA GLN A 486 -46.96 -54.64 -11.15
C GLN A 486 -48.29 -55.38 -10.90
N PRO A 487 -49.33 -54.70 -10.37
CA PRO A 487 -50.61 -55.30 -10.03
C PRO A 487 -51.44 -55.42 -11.28
N THR A 488 -52.13 -56.54 -11.39
CA THR A 488 -53.10 -56.80 -12.44
C THR A 488 -54.31 -55.88 -12.32
N GLU A 489 -55.07 -55.70 -13.40
CA GLU A 489 -56.32 -54.92 -13.38
C GLU A 489 -57.31 -55.42 -12.32
N LEU A 490 -57.30 -56.73 -12.05
CA LEU A 490 -58.10 -57.37 -11.01
C LEU A 490 -57.61 -57.01 -9.59
N GLU A 491 -56.30 -56.96 -9.36
CA GLU A 491 -55.74 -56.55 -8.07
C GLU A 491 -56.01 -55.08 -7.76
N VAL A 492 -56.05 -54.21 -8.78
CA VAL A 492 -56.51 -52.82 -8.65
C VAL A 492 -58.00 -52.77 -8.30
N LYS A 493 -58.85 -53.50 -9.03
CA LYS A 493 -60.29 -53.60 -8.72
C LYS A 493 -60.56 -54.12 -7.31
N LEU A 494 -59.75 -55.07 -6.84
CA LEU A 494 -59.85 -55.61 -5.49
C LEU A 494 -59.52 -54.54 -4.43
N ALA A 495 -58.45 -53.77 -4.65
CA ALA A 495 -58.07 -52.68 -3.75
C ALA A 495 -59.14 -51.60 -3.67
N ASP A 496 -59.75 -51.23 -4.80
CA ASP A 496 -60.85 -50.26 -4.84
C ASP A 496 -62.12 -50.79 -4.18
N ALA A 497 -62.46 -52.08 -4.37
CA ALA A 497 -63.59 -52.72 -3.70
C ALA A 497 -63.39 -52.76 -2.17
N ARG A 498 -62.19 -53.10 -1.69
CA ARG A 498 -61.84 -53.05 -0.26
C ARG A 498 -61.94 -51.63 0.31
N ARG A 499 -61.47 -50.62 -0.44
CA ARG A 499 -61.62 -49.20 -0.06
C ARG A 499 -63.09 -48.80 0.03
N MET A 500 -63.91 -49.25 -0.91
CA MET A 500 -65.34 -49.01 -0.87
C MET A 500 -65.95 -49.66 0.36
N ARG A 501 -65.60 -50.91 0.70
CA ARG A 501 -66.10 -51.61 1.91
C ARG A 501 -65.83 -50.79 3.17
N ASP A 502 -64.60 -50.30 3.31
CA ASP A 502 -64.17 -49.58 4.51
C ASP A 502 -64.83 -48.19 4.64
N THR A 503 -65.26 -47.59 3.52
CA THR A 503 -65.86 -46.24 3.50
C THR A 503 -67.38 -46.24 3.30
N TYR A 504 -67.98 -47.36 2.88
CA TYR A 504 -69.36 -47.41 2.44
C TYR A 504 -70.37 -47.12 3.56
N ALA A 505 -70.15 -47.65 4.76
CA ALA A 505 -71.04 -47.38 5.89
C ALA A 505 -71.10 -45.87 6.20
N GLN A 506 -69.95 -45.19 6.20
CA GLN A 506 -69.88 -43.75 6.40
C GLN A 506 -70.53 -42.99 5.24
N GLN A 507 -70.27 -43.37 3.99
CA GLN A 507 -70.88 -42.72 2.84
C GLN A 507 -72.42 -42.86 2.83
N VAL A 508 -72.95 -43.98 3.32
CA VAL A 508 -74.39 -44.18 3.50
C VAL A 508 -74.91 -43.28 4.62
N GLU A 509 -74.24 -43.21 5.78
CA GLU A 509 -74.62 -42.33 6.89
C GLU A 509 -74.62 -40.85 6.46
N ASP A 510 -73.56 -40.41 5.78
CA ASP A 510 -73.43 -39.06 5.25
C ASP A 510 -74.56 -38.75 4.25
N ALA A 511 -74.90 -39.71 3.37
CA ALA A 511 -76.00 -39.54 2.42
C ALA A 511 -77.38 -39.47 3.09
N GLU A 512 -77.61 -40.24 4.17
CA GLU A 512 -78.84 -40.18 4.96
C GLU A 512 -78.95 -38.86 5.73
N GLN A 513 -77.85 -38.37 6.29
CA GLN A 513 -77.79 -37.07 6.96
C GLN A 513 -78.03 -35.93 5.96
N GLU A 514 -77.39 -36.00 4.78
CA GLU A 514 -77.58 -35.05 3.68
C GLU A 514 -79.03 -35.01 3.16
N MET A 515 -79.74 -36.15 3.18
CA MET A 515 -81.16 -36.23 2.79
C MET A 515 -82.10 -35.54 3.79
N GLY A 516 -81.71 -35.47 5.07
CA GLY A 516 -82.45 -34.76 6.12
C GLY A 516 -82.20 -33.25 6.19
N SER A 517 -81.22 -32.75 5.44
CA SER A 517 -80.82 -31.33 5.43
C SER A 517 -81.70 -30.50 4.50
N SER A 518 -82.11 -29.30 4.92
CA SER A 518 -82.80 -28.34 4.05
C SER A 518 -81.91 -27.73 2.97
N TRP A 519 -80.59 -27.88 3.10
CA TRP A 519 -79.58 -27.29 2.21
C TRP A 519 -79.06 -28.26 1.15
N SER A 520 -79.29 -29.55 1.32
CA SER A 520 -78.83 -30.61 0.41
C SER A 520 -80.03 -31.34 -0.17
N GLN A 521 -80.10 -31.42 -1.50
CA GLN A 521 -81.20 -32.08 -2.20
C GLN A 521 -80.81 -33.52 -2.59
N VAL A 522 -80.36 -34.32 -1.61
CA VAL A 522 -80.14 -35.76 -1.81
C VAL A 522 -81.47 -36.51 -1.75
N ARG A 523 -81.65 -37.49 -2.63
CA ARG A 523 -82.86 -38.33 -2.69
C ARG A 523 -82.51 -39.78 -2.96
N LYS A 524 -83.36 -40.68 -2.46
CA LYS A 524 -83.37 -42.10 -2.83
C LYS A 524 -84.26 -42.29 -4.05
N LEU A 525 -83.66 -42.63 -5.19
CA LEU A 525 -84.37 -42.81 -6.45
C LEU A 525 -84.06 -44.17 -7.04
N SER A 526 -85.09 -44.85 -7.55
CA SER A 526 -84.94 -46.02 -8.41
C SER A 526 -85.40 -45.68 -9.82
N PHE A 527 -84.61 -46.09 -10.80
CA PHE A 527 -84.80 -45.69 -12.20
C PHE A 527 -85.37 -46.82 -13.03
N ARG A 528 -86.06 -46.45 -14.11
CA ARG A 528 -86.42 -47.32 -15.23
C ARG A 528 -85.89 -46.71 -16.53
N LEU A 529 -85.76 -47.53 -17.56
CA LEU A 529 -85.40 -47.05 -18.89
C LEU A 529 -86.65 -46.45 -19.55
N GLY A 530 -86.59 -45.17 -19.89
CA GLY A 530 -87.61 -44.46 -20.65
C GLY A 530 -87.02 -43.79 -21.89
N LYS A 531 -87.84 -42.99 -22.57
CA LYS A 531 -87.45 -42.31 -23.81
C LYS A 531 -87.42 -40.80 -23.61
N ASN A 532 -86.35 -40.16 -24.07
CA ASN A 532 -86.25 -38.72 -24.09
C ASN A 532 -87.29 -38.13 -25.07
N PRO A 533 -88.20 -37.24 -24.63
CA PRO A 533 -89.26 -36.71 -25.49
C PRO A 533 -88.77 -35.91 -26.69
N ARG A 534 -87.55 -35.36 -26.63
CA ARG A 534 -86.97 -34.50 -27.68
C ARG A 534 -86.06 -35.26 -28.63
N SER A 535 -85.24 -36.19 -28.14
CA SER A 535 -84.26 -36.92 -28.96
C SER A 535 -84.67 -38.35 -29.29
N GLY A 536 -85.64 -38.94 -28.58
CA GLY A 536 -86.01 -40.36 -28.72
C GLY A 536 -84.98 -41.36 -28.18
N ALA A 537 -83.86 -40.89 -27.63
CA ALA A 537 -82.83 -41.74 -27.02
C ALA A 537 -83.33 -42.38 -25.71
N ASP A 538 -82.76 -43.54 -25.36
CA ASP A 538 -82.96 -44.15 -24.05
C ASP A 538 -82.39 -43.24 -22.96
N GLN A 539 -83.14 -43.08 -21.87
CA GLN A 539 -82.72 -42.33 -20.70
C GLN A 539 -83.20 -43.01 -19.42
N TRP A 540 -82.40 -42.95 -18.37
CA TRP A 540 -82.81 -43.41 -17.04
C TRP A 540 -83.69 -42.36 -16.38
N GLU A 541 -84.92 -42.75 -16.04
CA GLU A 541 -85.91 -41.83 -15.50
C GLU A 541 -86.75 -42.45 -14.39
N THR A 542 -87.32 -41.59 -13.53
CA THR A 542 -88.31 -41.96 -12.51
C THR A 542 -89.24 -40.78 -12.20
N GLY A 543 -90.27 -41.00 -11.38
CA GLY A 543 -91.28 -40.00 -11.05
C GLY A 543 -92.58 -40.13 -11.85
N ASN A 544 -93.40 -39.08 -11.83
CA ASN A 544 -94.74 -39.07 -12.40
C ASN A 544 -94.88 -37.96 -13.47
N LYS A 545 -96.12 -37.67 -13.91
CA LYS A 545 -96.38 -36.67 -14.95
C LYS A 545 -96.10 -35.23 -14.50
N ASP A 546 -96.18 -34.96 -13.19
CA ASP A 546 -96.01 -33.61 -12.64
C ASP A 546 -94.53 -33.34 -12.30
N ARG A 547 -93.78 -34.36 -11.88
CA ARG A 547 -92.34 -34.24 -11.62
C ARG A 547 -91.58 -35.50 -12.01
N LYS A 548 -90.60 -35.33 -12.88
CA LYS A 548 -89.79 -36.40 -13.47
C LYS A 548 -88.32 -36.19 -13.14
N PHE A 549 -87.65 -37.24 -12.66
CA PHE A 549 -86.22 -37.22 -12.41
C PHE A 549 -85.50 -37.98 -13.54
N VAL A 550 -84.45 -37.39 -14.10
CA VAL A 550 -83.69 -37.96 -15.22
C VAL A 550 -82.22 -38.01 -14.84
N LEU A 551 -81.56 -39.16 -15.05
CA LEU A 551 -80.14 -39.29 -14.74
C LEU A 551 -79.30 -38.38 -15.64
N SER A 552 -78.39 -37.62 -15.04
CA SER A 552 -77.44 -36.76 -15.75
C SER A 552 -76.21 -37.55 -16.25
N ASP A 553 -75.58 -37.04 -17.29
CA ASP A 553 -74.32 -37.58 -17.87
C ASP A 553 -73.13 -37.47 -16.89
N ARG A 554 -73.27 -36.69 -15.82
CA ARG A 554 -72.29 -36.53 -14.74
C ARG A 554 -72.45 -37.53 -13.60
N SER A 555 -73.36 -38.50 -13.72
CA SER A 555 -73.54 -39.57 -12.73
C SER A 555 -72.22 -40.32 -12.49
N ALA A 556 -71.78 -40.38 -11.23
CA ALA A 556 -70.57 -41.12 -10.84
C ALA A 556 -70.75 -42.64 -11.04
N ILE A 557 -71.99 -43.11 -11.03
CA ILE A 557 -72.33 -44.50 -11.33
C ILE A 557 -72.76 -44.59 -12.79
N GLN A 558 -71.96 -45.27 -13.61
CA GLN A 558 -72.22 -45.48 -15.04
C GLN A 558 -73.12 -46.70 -15.31
N ASN A 559 -73.08 -47.71 -14.44
CA ASN A 559 -73.82 -48.97 -14.60
C ASN A 559 -75.13 -48.99 -13.81
N ILE A 560 -76.05 -48.07 -14.13
CA ILE A 560 -77.37 -48.02 -13.49
C ILE A 560 -78.20 -49.25 -13.88
N LYS A 561 -78.84 -49.87 -12.87
CA LYS A 561 -79.70 -51.04 -13.02
C LYS A 561 -81.16 -50.66 -12.75
N ALA A 562 -82.06 -51.10 -13.63
CA ALA A 562 -83.48 -50.86 -13.46
C ALA A 562 -83.99 -51.44 -12.12
N GLY A 563 -84.77 -50.65 -11.37
CA GLY A 563 -85.35 -51.08 -10.09
C GLY A 563 -84.40 -51.06 -8.89
N VAL A 564 -83.10 -50.79 -9.08
CA VAL A 564 -82.15 -50.58 -7.97
C VAL A 564 -82.25 -49.13 -7.49
N THR A 565 -82.17 -48.93 -6.17
CA THR A 565 -82.24 -47.60 -5.55
C THR A 565 -80.84 -47.02 -5.35
N TYR A 566 -80.70 -45.74 -5.65
CA TYR A 566 -79.47 -44.97 -5.52
C TYR A 566 -79.72 -43.70 -4.72
N TYR A 567 -78.73 -43.27 -3.94
CA TYR A 567 -78.64 -41.89 -3.50
C TYR A 567 -78.22 -41.03 -4.68
N CYS A 568 -79.03 -40.01 -4.94
CA CYS A 568 -78.84 -39.09 -6.04
C CYS A 568 -78.87 -37.66 -5.51
N ARG A 569 -77.98 -36.80 -6.03
CA ARG A 569 -78.05 -35.35 -5.78
C ARG A 569 -78.90 -34.70 -6.87
N ASP A 570 -79.83 -33.84 -6.49
CA ASP A 570 -80.54 -32.99 -7.45
C ASP A 570 -79.54 -32.05 -8.12
N GLY A 571 -79.55 -32.07 -9.44
CA GLY A 571 -78.83 -31.15 -10.31
C GLY A 571 -79.78 -30.10 -10.89
N LYS A 572 -79.63 -29.84 -12.19
CA LYS A 572 -80.42 -28.81 -12.87
C LYS A 572 -81.91 -29.17 -12.91
N THR A 573 -82.78 -28.26 -12.48
CA THR A 573 -84.23 -28.37 -12.66
C THR A 573 -84.68 -27.54 -13.86
N ILE A 574 -85.56 -28.11 -14.69
CA ILE A 574 -86.24 -27.44 -15.80
C ILE A 574 -87.74 -27.42 -15.49
N ASP A 575 -88.31 -26.24 -15.36
CA ASP A 575 -89.74 -26.05 -15.18
C ASP A 575 -90.43 -25.87 -16.54
N LEU A 576 -91.46 -26.68 -16.80
CA LEU A 576 -92.27 -26.64 -18.01
C LEU A 576 -93.70 -26.14 -17.73
N GLY A 577 -93.92 -25.48 -16.58
CA GLY A 577 -95.17 -24.87 -16.16
C GLY A 577 -96.15 -25.85 -15.49
N ARG A 578 -96.58 -26.90 -16.22
CA ARG A 578 -97.45 -27.96 -15.66
C ARG A 578 -96.70 -29.20 -15.18
N SER A 579 -95.39 -29.26 -15.43
CA SER A 579 -94.53 -30.39 -15.02
C SER A 579 -93.08 -29.93 -14.85
N GLN A 580 -92.31 -30.57 -13.97
CA GLN A 580 -90.89 -30.29 -13.76
C GLN A 580 -90.01 -31.49 -14.11
N ILE A 581 -88.87 -31.25 -14.76
CA ILE A 581 -87.82 -32.26 -14.98
C ILE A 581 -86.61 -31.89 -14.12
N VAL A 582 -86.16 -32.80 -13.27
CA VAL A 582 -84.98 -32.62 -12.42
C VAL A 582 -83.90 -33.59 -12.91
N PHE A 583 -82.75 -33.05 -13.32
CA PHE A 583 -81.58 -33.89 -13.58
C PHE A 583 -80.96 -34.31 -12.26
N VAL A 584 -80.59 -35.57 -12.12
CA VAL A 584 -80.03 -36.12 -10.88
C VAL A 584 -78.75 -36.89 -11.16
N ASP A 585 -77.79 -36.75 -10.26
CA ASP A 585 -76.50 -37.46 -10.32
C ASP A 585 -76.51 -38.60 -9.31
N ALA A 586 -76.56 -39.85 -9.78
CA ALA A 586 -76.47 -41.03 -8.92
C ALA A 586 -75.01 -41.24 -8.50
N TYR A 587 -74.74 -41.28 -7.20
CA TYR A 587 -73.38 -41.39 -6.68
C TYR A 587 -73.16 -42.56 -5.73
N LEU A 588 -74.22 -43.11 -5.12
CA LEU A 588 -74.10 -44.24 -4.21
C LEU A 588 -75.28 -45.22 -4.39
N GLN A 589 -74.99 -46.48 -4.67
CA GLN A 589 -76.00 -47.54 -4.74
C GLN A 589 -76.39 -47.97 -3.33
N ILE A 590 -77.69 -48.08 -3.05
CA ILE A 590 -78.20 -48.54 -1.75
C ILE A 590 -78.18 -50.08 -1.71
N GLY A 591 -77.72 -50.64 -0.59
CA GLY A 591 -77.67 -52.08 -0.38
C GLY A 591 -76.67 -52.83 -1.28
N ARG A 592 -75.59 -52.15 -1.72
CA ARG A 592 -74.48 -52.79 -2.43
C ARG A 592 -73.78 -53.80 -1.51
N ASP A 593 -73.67 -55.04 -1.96
CA ASP A 593 -72.94 -56.11 -1.26
C ASP A 593 -71.47 -56.11 -1.69
N ILE A 594 -70.69 -55.25 -1.03
CA ILE A 594 -69.28 -55.05 -1.39
C ILE A 594 -68.44 -56.27 -1.03
N ASP A 595 -68.81 -57.01 0.03
CA ASP A 595 -68.10 -58.23 0.41
C ASP A 595 -68.28 -59.33 -0.65
N ALA A 596 -69.47 -59.45 -1.25
CA ALA A 596 -69.68 -60.35 -2.38
C ALA A 596 -68.87 -59.93 -3.63
N GLU A 597 -68.75 -58.63 -3.90
CA GLU A 597 -67.92 -58.12 -5.00
C GLU A 597 -66.42 -58.39 -4.77
N ILE A 598 -65.93 -58.17 -3.54
CA ILE A 598 -64.57 -58.53 -3.14
C ILE A 598 -64.33 -60.02 -3.35
N ALA A 599 -65.23 -60.87 -2.86
CA ALA A 599 -65.12 -62.33 -2.98
C ALA A 599 -65.18 -62.82 -4.44
N ASP A 600 -65.89 -62.11 -5.32
CA ASP A 600 -65.90 -62.41 -6.76
C ASP A 600 -64.57 -62.01 -7.42
N ILE A 601 -64.06 -60.81 -7.12
CA ILE A 601 -62.77 -60.35 -7.65
C ILE A 601 -61.62 -61.24 -7.16
N GLU A 602 -61.61 -61.63 -5.88
CA GLU A 602 -60.63 -62.57 -5.32
C GLU A 602 -60.67 -63.93 -6.03
N ARG A 603 -61.86 -64.45 -6.32
CA ARG A 603 -62.01 -65.67 -7.13
C ARG A 603 -61.48 -65.50 -8.55
N GLN A 604 -61.70 -64.35 -9.19
CA GLN A 604 -61.15 -64.06 -10.50
C GLN A 604 -59.61 -63.99 -10.48
N ILE A 605 -59.03 -63.36 -9.46
CA ILE A 605 -57.57 -63.31 -9.26
C ILE A 605 -57.00 -64.72 -9.07
N GLU A 606 -57.63 -65.54 -8.23
CA GLU A 606 -57.18 -66.91 -7.99
C GLU A 606 -57.25 -67.77 -9.25
N LYS A 607 -58.31 -67.60 -10.06
CA LYS A 607 -58.47 -68.27 -11.35
C LYS A 607 -57.39 -67.89 -12.37
N VAL A 608 -56.94 -66.64 -12.36
CA VAL A 608 -55.84 -66.16 -13.20
C VAL A 608 -54.48 -66.66 -12.67
N LYS A 609 -54.31 -66.73 -11.34
CA LYS A 609 -53.09 -67.25 -10.72
C LYS A 609 -52.96 -68.78 -10.83
N ASN A 610 -54.08 -69.52 -10.96
CA ASN A 610 -54.09 -70.98 -10.90
C ASN A 610 -55.12 -71.61 -11.88
N PRO A 611 -54.83 -71.70 -13.20
CA PRO A 611 -55.80 -72.12 -14.21
C PRO A 611 -56.21 -73.61 -14.21
N GLN A 612 -55.71 -74.45 -13.29
CA GLN A 612 -55.95 -75.91 -13.28
C GLN A 612 -56.87 -76.46 -12.17
N ALA A 613 -57.44 -75.63 -11.31
CA ALA A 613 -58.36 -76.11 -10.28
C ALA A 613 -59.83 -75.97 -10.72
N VAL A 614 -60.57 -77.08 -10.69
CA VAL A 614 -62.03 -77.29 -10.86
C VAL A 614 -62.43 -77.99 -12.18
N VAL A 615 -62.42 -79.33 -12.15
CA VAL A 615 -63.31 -80.18 -12.98
C VAL A 615 -63.85 -81.32 -12.10
N VAL A 616 -65.18 -81.35 -11.91
CA VAL A 616 -65.93 -82.56 -11.56
C VAL A 616 -67.00 -82.74 -12.66
N HIS A 617 -66.92 -83.89 -13.33
CA HIS A 617 -67.76 -84.42 -14.44
C HIS A 617 -69.11 -85.00 -13.92
N PRO A 618 -70.05 -85.56 -14.73
CA PRO A 618 -69.95 -86.02 -16.14
C PRO A 618 -71.14 -85.72 -17.08
N VAL A 619 -70.96 -85.96 -18.39
CA VAL A 619 -71.82 -86.72 -19.33
C VAL A 619 -71.31 -86.56 -20.78
N VAL A 620 -70.89 -87.71 -21.35
CA VAL A 620 -71.02 -88.21 -22.76
C VAL A 620 -70.42 -87.34 -23.89
N GLU A 621 -69.26 -87.75 -24.47
CA GLU A 621 -69.11 -88.46 -25.77
C GLU A 621 -69.29 -87.46 -26.96
N THR A 622 -68.42 -87.23 -27.95
CA THR A 622 -67.40 -88.03 -28.65
C THR A 622 -66.54 -87.06 -29.50
N LEU A 623 -65.46 -87.58 -30.12
CA LEU A 623 -64.61 -87.03 -31.22
C LEU A 623 -63.41 -86.17 -30.75
N ALA A 624 -62.17 -86.68 -30.68
CA ALA A 624 -61.31 -87.35 -31.67
C ALA A 624 -60.17 -86.41 -32.13
N LYS A 625 -58.95 -86.83 -31.73
CA LYS A 625 -57.66 -86.67 -32.43
C LYS A 625 -57.10 -85.25 -32.59
N LEU A 626 -55.99 -84.98 -31.89
CA LEU A 626 -54.70 -84.68 -32.51
C LEU A 626 -53.57 -84.80 -31.47
N GLU A 627 -52.47 -85.42 -31.90
CA GLU A 627 -51.27 -85.80 -31.14
C GLU A 627 -50.28 -84.63 -30.90
N PRO A 628 -49.32 -84.78 -29.96
CA PRO A 628 -48.55 -83.68 -29.39
C PRO A 628 -47.31 -83.32 -30.20
N ILE A 629 -47.06 -82.02 -30.37
CA ILE A 629 -45.78 -81.52 -30.92
C ILE A 629 -44.74 -81.44 -29.81
N LYS A 630 -43.64 -82.17 -30.05
CA LYS A 630 -42.44 -82.27 -29.24
C LYS A 630 -41.68 -80.95 -29.14
N VAL A 631 -41.19 -80.70 -27.92
CA VAL A 631 -40.11 -79.78 -27.55
C VAL A 631 -38.84 -80.12 -28.34
N VAL A 632 -38.19 -79.11 -28.93
CA VAL A 632 -36.78 -79.16 -29.31
C VAL A 632 -36.08 -77.94 -28.73
N GLN A 633 -35.15 -78.23 -27.82
CA GLN A 633 -34.16 -77.29 -27.29
C GLN A 633 -33.11 -76.98 -28.36
N SER A 634 -32.68 -75.73 -28.48
CA SER A 634 -31.38 -75.38 -29.06
C SER A 634 -30.75 -74.23 -28.29
N LYS A 635 -29.64 -74.55 -27.60
CA LYS A 635 -28.66 -73.61 -27.02
C LYS A 635 -27.55 -73.33 -28.08
N PRO A 636 -26.59 -72.40 -27.85
CA PRO A 636 -26.38 -71.21 -28.66
C PRO A 636 -25.13 -71.28 -29.57
N ALA A 637 -25.10 -70.45 -30.60
CA ALA A 637 -23.88 -70.17 -31.36
C ALA A 637 -23.35 -68.77 -31.00
N ALA A 638 -22.19 -68.73 -30.36
CA ALA A 638 -21.37 -67.54 -30.24
C ALA A 638 -20.61 -67.29 -31.55
N PRO A 639 -20.39 -66.04 -31.97
CA PRO A 639 -19.25 -65.68 -32.80
C PRO A 639 -18.14 -65.04 -31.98
N LYS A 640 -16.93 -65.47 -32.33
CA LYS A 640 -15.63 -65.05 -31.82
C LYS A 640 -15.33 -63.59 -32.11
N LEU A 641 -14.55 -63.00 -31.20
CA LEU A 641 -13.69 -61.85 -31.42
C LEU A 641 -12.82 -62.04 -32.67
N GLU A 642 -12.70 -60.98 -33.48
CA GLU A 642 -11.48 -60.68 -34.23
C GLU A 642 -10.89 -59.36 -33.74
N LEU A 643 -9.67 -59.48 -33.21
CA LEU A 643 -8.71 -58.40 -33.03
C LEU A 643 -8.19 -57.97 -34.40
N GLY A 644 -8.34 -56.68 -34.72
CA GLY A 644 -7.64 -56.03 -35.82
C GLY A 644 -7.24 -54.62 -35.39
N GLY A 645 -5.98 -54.46 -34.98
CA GLY A 645 -5.43 -53.19 -34.53
C GLY A 645 -5.12 -52.21 -35.65
N LEU A 646 -5.05 -50.93 -35.30
CA LEU A 646 -4.19 -49.97 -35.97
C LEU A 646 -3.86 -48.83 -34.99
N MET A 647 -2.66 -48.93 -34.41
CA MET A 647 -1.99 -47.84 -33.71
C MET A 647 -1.24 -46.95 -34.71
N ALA A 648 -1.13 -45.69 -34.29
CA ALA A 648 -0.13 -44.68 -34.62
C ALA A 648 -0.34 -43.83 -35.89
N LYS A 649 -0.53 -42.52 -35.68
CA LYS A 649 0.62 -41.58 -35.66
C LYS A 649 0.29 -40.24 -34.98
N PHE A 650 1.27 -39.81 -34.19
CA PHE A 650 1.46 -38.49 -33.60
C PHE A 650 1.64 -37.38 -34.64
N GLY A 651 1.32 -36.14 -34.25
CA GLY A 651 2.03 -34.94 -34.73
C GLY A 651 1.21 -33.66 -34.84
N HIS A 652 0.87 -33.01 -33.72
CA HIS A 652 1.30 -31.63 -33.38
C HIS A 652 0.84 -31.23 -31.97
#